data_AF-A0A7J7PU47-F1
#
_entry.id   AF-A0A7J7PU47-F1
#
_cell.length_a   1.000
_cell.length_b   1.000
_cell.length_c   1.000
_cell.angle_alpha   90.00
_cell.angle_beta   90.00
_cell.angle_gamma   90.00
#
_symmetry.space_group_name_H-M   'P 1'
#
loop_
_entity.id
_entity.type
_entity.pdbx_description
1 polymer ?
#
loop_
_entity_poly.entity_id
_entity_poly.type
_entity_poly.pdbx_seq_one_letter_code
_entity_poly.pdbx_strand_id
1 'polypeptide(L)'
;MASAAADNCRLMASSSLPQAWPAATADAALQARFGAAAAHVTRQAMRQAMTPPGSSSGSSSSTGALGSGVAESHVQLLVVGGLGLQAMQLAAAASNVQGQLVRAAQQQQQQQQGAAVPSMALSFIPSDSLTAQLAAQLFADNDLDDIIGVASWTELHQQQQQQQQQETGSSSEAAAEAASCAALLAGAVQPNWGSAAAACLGACRGLAGLTRSSSRVQECVLSPARIRVWAVPVSCKDLLDLNEVDLQGIAQHTAGRYDYAAANSALRRSSRPCQVSRFGPQQLGEPVVVLEVVLQQLLQNLQQQQPENRSSLQQQQALGSAQQGRSSSAGSSPIPSDAAAAVAAALSSAGSAAASTPVQLHTSGRLDCVVWWLEFELAPGCCVSFAPAAAAPAARAGTISNSSSSNSSRQPDVYRPHVWQHVQYLPPQLQPPPPAGGSSAAAVCCQGQQVAAGQLLLLQVQASVEQLSLSLLSSSSSSSGAATGDSLHSLPQQLAQLKLQQQQQQQCGAAGQVLPYHPSMLNDHARTRAYDQGIAAAVQELMQQQTGSCSAAVVLDVGCGTGLLSMMAATAAAAAAGGGDASKLLHIAAAEREPGLAAVAQQLLAAHGMQQQVAVHQKLSSQLSLAADGPASTGADACSAGSRATSSSSSSSGAADLPARAALVVHEIFGTDPLSEQLLPALRQVQQQLAVPGARFVPRCVRVVAAVAMCPALQRAVRLPQQAAAAAGAAQFDVASLLPLQPRRLELQLDDVAAQLQLLTAPAPVLELDFEADWPLQLHGQAGVQLPALEQGLLLSSWMEQQRLQPQGQHVMQQQQQQQQGGAVVRRNEKSAQQKKAAAAAGKGLCVVSWFEADCGAGGWLSTAPGTTKYGHWQQSVEFVAVPPAAAAVAAAVVGGGLPTCSEDDLGSSSSSTSSSSSSFNLCVSWAVDRLKFSLTA
;
A
#
# COMPACT_ATOMS: atom_id res chain seq x y z
N MET A 1 16.50 -6.41 -17.96
CA MET A 1 15.22 -7.09 -17.68
C MET A 1 15.36 -8.47 -17.03
N ALA A 2 16.15 -9.41 -17.57
CA ALA A 2 16.32 -10.74 -16.96
C ALA A 2 16.84 -10.74 -15.50
N SER A 3 17.77 -9.85 -15.15
CA SER A 3 18.25 -9.66 -13.77
C SER A 3 17.19 -9.05 -12.82
N ALA A 4 16.30 -8.19 -13.32
CA ALA A 4 15.18 -7.64 -12.54
C ALA A 4 14.01 -8.63 -12.41
N ALA A 5 13.88 -9.58 -13.35
CA ALA A 5 12.87 -10.63 -13.36
C ALA A 5 13.28 -11.90 -12.58
N ALA A 6 14.59 -12.18 -12.48
CA ALA A 6 15.13 -13.31 -11.73
C ALA A 6 14.91 -13.15 -10.21
N ASP A 7 14.84 -11.91 -9.75
CA ASP A 7 14.73 -11.50 -8.36
C ASP A 7 13.52 -10.57 -8.23
N ASN A 8 12.29 -11.12 -8.12
CA ASN A 8 11.08 -10.34 -7.77
C ASN A 8 11.24 -9.76 -6.34
N CYS A 9 12.15 -8.80 -6.21
CA CYS A 9 12.73 -8.24 -5.01
C CYS A 9 11.98 -6.96 -4.64
N ARG A 10 11.36 -6.98 -3.46
CA ARG A 10 10.66 -5.85 -2.82
C ARG A 10 11.55 -4.63 -2.55
N LEU A 11 12.87 -4.73 -2.69
CA LEU A 11 13.80 -3.75 -2.11
C LEU A 11 14.47 -2.79 -3.10
N MET A 12 14.35 -2.96 -4.42
CA MET A 12 14.90 -1.99 -5.40
C MET A 12 13.93 -1.60 -6.53
N ALA A 13 12.90 -2.42 -6.80
CA ALA A 13 11.87 -2.08 -7.80
C ALA A 13 10.72 -1.23 -7.22
N SER A 14 10.56 -1.19 -5.91
CA SER A 14 9.46 -0.49 -5.22
C SER A 14 9.55 1.04 -5.26
N SER A 15 10.73 1.61 -5.57
CA SER A 15 10.89 3.05 -5.80
C SER A 15 10.40 3.49 -7.19
N SER A 16 10.49 2.62 -8.20
CA SER A 16 10.22 2.95 -9.61
C SER A 16 8.94 2.31 -10.17
N LEU A 17 8.57 1.11 -9.70
CA LEU A 17 7.36 0.38 -10.10
C LEU A 17 6.52 0.03 -8.85
N PRO A 18 5.41 0.74 -8.59
CA PRO A 18 4.52 0.43 -7.46
C PRO A 18 3.99 -1.00 -7.53
N GLN A 19 3.87 -1.72 -6.41
CA GLN A 19 3.40 -3.12 -6.39
C GLN A 19 2.09 -3.37 -7.18
N ALA A 20 1.21 -2.37 -7.23
CA ALA A 20 -0.07 -2.43 -7.94
C ALA A 20 -0.02 -1.97 -9.42
N TRP A 21 1.15 -1.67 -9.98
CA TRP A 21 1.29 -1.25 -11.38
C TRP A 21 0.66 -2.22 -12.39
N PRO A 22 0.73 -3.57 -12.22
CA PRO A 22 0.09 -4.48 -13.16
C PRO A 22 -1.43 -4.36 -13.13
N ALA A 23 -2.00 -4.12 -11.95
CA ALA A 23 -3.43 -3.93 -11.77
C ALA A 23 -3.92 -2.62 -12.41
N ALA A 24 -3.16 -1.53 -12.21
CA ALA A 24 -3.45 -0.26 -12.87
C ALA A 24 -3.39 -0.37 -14.41
N THR A 25 -2.40 -1.10 -14.93
CA THR A 25 -2.28 -1.37 -16.36
C THR A 25 -3.42 -2.25 -16.89
N ALA A 26 -3.82 -3.28 -16.14
CA ALA A 26 -4.91 -4.18 -16.52
C ALA A 26 -6.33 -3.59 -16.36
N ASP A 27 -6.46 -2.47 -15.63
CA ASP A 27 -7.74 -1.79 -15.41
C ASP A 27 -8.26 -1.14 -16.70
N ALA A 28 -9.09 -1.89 -17.43
CA ALA A 28 -9.64 -1.48 -18.71
C ALA A 28 -10.41 -0.14 -18.66
N ALA A 29 -11.09 0.16 -17.54
CA ALA A 29 -11.83 1.41 -17.44
C ALA A 29 -10.94 2.60 -17.09
N LEU A 30 -9.83 2.39 -16.35
CA LEU A 30 -8.76 3.38 -16.25
C LEU A 30 -8.13 3.65 -17.63
N GLN A 31 -7.79 2.60 -18.38
CA GLN A 31 -7.19 2.73 -19.72
C GLN A 31 -8.13 3.43 -20.71
N ALA A 32 -9.43 3.12 -20.68
CA ALA A 32 -10.43 3.78 -21.52
C ALA A 32 -10.51 5.30 -21.25
N ARG A 33 -10.39 5.71 -19.99
CA ARG A 33 -10.40 7.13 -19.60
C ARG A 33 -9.16 7.87 -20.07
N PHE A 34 -7.98 7.26 -19.99
CA PHE A 34 -6.76 7.82 -20.57
C PHE A 34 -6.84 7.91 -22.09
N GLY A 35 -7.39 6.90 -22.78
CA GLY A 35 -7.63 6.98 -24.23
C GLY A 35 -8.59 8.11 -24.63
N ALA A 36 -9.68 8.30 -23.88
CA ALA A 36 -10.61 9.41 -24.09
C ALA A 36 -9.95 10.78 -23.85
N ALA A 37 -9.13 10.87 -22.80
CA ALA A 37 -8.37 12.08 -22.49
C ALA A 37 -7.33 12.41 -23.57
N ALA A 38 -6.57 11.41 -24.03
CA ALA A 38 -5.63 11.53 -25.14
C ALA A 38 -6.31 12.10 -26.40
N ALA A 39 -7.45 11.54 -26.80
CA ALA A 39 -8.22 12.04 -27.93
C ALA A 39 -8.75 13.47 -27.72
N HIS A 40 -9.12 13.82 -26.49
CA HIS A 40 -9.55 15.18 -26.15
C HIS A 40 -8.41 16.19 -26.27
N VAL A 41 -7.26 15.93 -25.62
CA VAL A 41 -6.12 16.86 -25.63
C VAL A 41 -5.55 17.06 -27.03
N THR A 42 -5.46 16.00 -27.84
CA THR A 42 -4.99 16.14 -29.24
C THR A 42 -5.95 17.00 -30.08
N ARG A 43 -7.28 16.81 -29.94
CA ARG A 43 -8.26 17.64 -30.66
C ARG A 43 -8.19 19.11 -30.25
N GLN A 44 -7.99 19.40 -28.96
CA GLN A 44 -7.88 20.79 -28.48
C GLN A 44 -6.61 21.45 -29.00
N ALA A 45 -5.47 20.76 -28.93
CA ALA A 45 -4.20 21.28 -29.43
C ALA A 45 -4.25 21.57 -30.93
N MET A 46 -4.83 20.64 -31.71
CA MET A 46 -5.07 20.83 -33.14
C MET A 46 -5.96 22.03 -33.43
N ARG A 47 -7.05 22.20 -32.68
CA ARG A 47 -7.95 23.36 -32.84
C ARG A 47 -7.24 24.68 -32.56
N GLN A 48 -6.46 24.75 -31.50
CA GLN A 48 -5.65 25.93 -31.17
C GLN A 48 -4.64 26.26 -32.27
N ALA A 49 -3.95 25.24 -32.82
CA ALA A 49 -3.00 25.42 -33.91
C ALA A 49 -3.66 25.87 -35.23
N MET A 50 -4.94 25.50 -35.46
CA MET A 50 -5.69 25.89 -36.65
C MET A 50 -6.42 27.24 -36.51
N THR A 51 -6.49 27.83 -35.31
CA THR A 51 -7.14 29.15 -35.11
C THR A 51 -6.22 30.31 -35.52
N PRO A 52 -6.66 31.23 -36.41
CA PRO A 52 -5.83 32.34 -36.86
C PRO A 52 -5.60 33.37 -35.75
N PRO A 53 -4.41 33.99 -35.66
CA PRO A 53 -4.13 35.03 -34.66
C PRO A 53 -4.98 36.28 -34.94
N GLY A 54 -5.94 36.60 -34.06
CA GLY A 54 -6.68 37.88 -34.10
C GLY A 54 -8.20 37.86 -33.93
N SER A 55 -8.84 36.73 -33.58
CA SER A 55 -10.31 36.68 -33.43
C SER A 55 -10.84 36.91 -31.99
N SER A 56 -10.03 37.48 -31.08
CA SER A 56 -10.57 38.06 -29.84
C SER A 56 -11.17 39.44 -30.14
N SER A 57 -12.49 39.51 -30.07
CA SER A 57 -13.36 40.69 -30.22
C SER A 57 -12.70 42.06 -29.98
N GLY A 58 -12.56 42.84 -31.05
CA GLY A 58 -12.16 44.24 -31.02
C GLY A 58 -12.04 44.80 -32.44
N SER A 59 -13.06 45.50 -32.89
CA SER A 59 -13.18 46.12 -34.22
C SER A 59 -11.95 46.93 -34.65
N SER A 60 -11.40 46.65 -35.83
CA SER A 60 -11.20 47.64 -36.90
C SER A 60 -10.59 47.00 -38.15
N SER A 61 -11.07 47.47 -39.29
CA SER A 61 -10.74 47.07 -40.65
C SER A 61 -9.34 47.51 -41.08
N SER A 62 -8.53 46.61 -41.61
CA SER A 62 -7.62 46.92 -42.71
C SER A 62 -7.33 45.67 -43.56
N THR A 63 -7.70 45.76 -44.83
CA THR A 63 -7.40 44.82 -45.89
C THR A 63 -5.96 45.02 -46.37
N GLY A 64 -5.14 43.98 -46.26
CA GLY A 64 -3.84 43.89 -46.93
C GLY A 64 -3.61 42.44 -47.35
N ALA A 65 -3.63 42.18 -48.67
CA ALA A 65 -3.46 40.85 -49.24
C ALA A 65 -2.00 40.56 -49.62
N LEU A 66 -1.53 39.40 -49.15
CA LEU A 66 -0.64 38.42 -49.79
C LEU A 66 0.84 38.78 -50.03
N GLY A 67 1.68 38.30 -49.12
CA GLY A 67 2.95 37.63 -49.43
C GLY A 67 2.83 36.16 -48.99
N SER A 68 3.05 35.23 -49.91
CA SER A 68 2.82 33.79 -49.77
C SER A 68 3.99 33.09 -49.06
N GLY A 69 3.79 32.79 -47.78
CA GLY A 69 4.58 31.82 -47.01
C GLY A 69 3.72 31.35 -45.84
N VAL A 70 2.87 30.35 -46.05
CA VAL A 70 2.09 29.77 -44.94
C VAL A 70 3.08 28.97 -44.10
N ALA A 71 3.53 29.54 -42.97
CA ALA A 71 4.34 28.80 -42.01
C ALA A 71 3.57 27.56 -41.58
N GLU A 72 4.18 26.37 -41.74
CA GLU A 72 3.57 25.12 -41.31
C GLU A 72 3.35 25.17 -39.80
N SER A 73 2.10 25.10 -39.37
CA SER A 73 1.77 25.06 -37.94
C SER A 73 2.13 23.68 -37.37
N HIS A 74 2.84 23.66 -36.25
CA HIS A 74 3.30 22.43 -35.59
C HIS A 74 2.69 22.27 -34.19
N VAL A 75 2.34 21.04 -33.79
CA VAL A 75 1.77 20.73 -32.47
C VAL A 75 2.70 19.79 -31.70
N GLN A 76 3.16 20.22 -30.52
CA GLN A 76 3.92 19.37 -29.61
C GLN A 76 2.98 18.60 -28.69
N LEU A 77 3.07 17.27 -28.68
CA LEU A 77 2.35 16.38 -27.79
C LEU A 77 3.32 15.74 -26.80
N LEU A 78 3.08 15.93 -25.50
CA LEU A 78 3.95 15.44 -24.43
C LEU A 78 3.20 14.43 -23.56
N VAL A 79 3.86 13.34 -23.18
CA VAL A 79 3.41 12.46 -22.09
C VAL A 79 4.46 12.47 -21.00
N VAL A 80 4.05 12.78 -19.77
CA VAL A 80 4.97 12.91 -18.62
C VAL A 80 4.69 11.81 -17.62
N GLY A 81 5.71 10.98 -17.35
CA GLY A 81 5.67 9.86 -16.42
C GLY A 81 4.78 8.71 -16.85
N GLY A 82 4.71 7.68 -16.00
CA GLY A 82 4.04 6.42 -16.33
C GLY A 82 4.96 5.42 -17.03
N LEU A 83 4.39 4.33 -17.57
CA LEU A 83 5.14 3.23 -18.18
C LEU A 83 5.26 3.31 -19.71
N GLY A 84 4.78 4.40 -20.32
CA GLY A 84 4.73 4.55 -21.79
C GLY A 84 3.40 4.15 -22.44
N LEU A 85 2.54 3.38 -21.75
CA LEU A 85 1.21 3.00 -22.29
C LEU A 85 0.34 4.20 -22.65
N GLN A 86 0.36 5.25 -21.83
CA GLN A 86 -0.37 6.50 -22.11
C GLN A 86 0.23 7.25 -23.32
N ALA A 87 1.53 7.10 -23.60
CA ALA A 87 2.15 7.66 -24.80
C ALA A 87 1.69 6.93 -26.07
N MET A 88 1.58 5.60 -26.02
CA MET A 88 1.03 4.79 -27.11
C MET A 88 -0.44 5.13 -27.38
N GLN A 89 -1.25 5.31 -26.32
CA GLN A 89 -2.63 5.77 -26.44
C GLN A 89 -2.72 7.18 -27.06
N LEU A 90 -1.81 8.08 -26.69
CA LEU A 90 -1.73 9.41 -27.28
C LEU A 90 -1.32 9.37 -28.76
N ALA A 91 -0.36 8.52 -29.14
CA ALA A 91 0.04 8.33 -30.53
C ALA A 91 -1.11 7.79 -31.39
N ALA A 92 -1.84 6.79 -30.90
CA ALA A 92 -3.01 6.25 -31.59
C ALA A 92 -4.13 7.30 -31.73
N ALA A 93 -4.38 8.09 -30.68
CA ALA A 93 -5.35 9.17 -30.72
C ALA A 93 -4.95 10.28 -31.70
N ALA A 94 -3.67 10.65 -31.71
CA ALA A 94 -3.10 11.64 -32.61
C ALA A 94 -3.25 11.23 -34.07
N SER A 95 -2.86 10.00 -34.42
CA SER A 95 -3.02 9.44 -35.76
C SER A 95 -4.48 9.47 -36.23
N ASN A 96 -5.42 9.06 -35.36
CA ASN A 96 -6.85 9.09 -35.68
C ASN A 96 -7.37 10.51 -35.93
N VAL A 97 -7.04 11.46 -35.04
CA VAL A 97 -7.46 12.86 -35.17
C VAL A 97 -6.89 13.49 -36.45
N GLN A 98 -5.60 13.28 -36.73
CA GLN A 98 -4.97 13.78 -37.96
C GLN A 98 -5.64 13.20 -39.20
N GLY A 99 -5.91 11.89 -39.22
CA GLY A 99 -6.62 11.24 -40.33
C GLY A 99 -8.06 11.72 -40.52
N GLN A 100 -8.76 12.13 -39.45
CA GLN A 100 -10.07 12.77 -39.55
C GLN A 100 -9.97 14.18 -40.14
N LEU A 101 -9.01 14.98 -39.67
CA LEU A 101 -8.80 16.34 -40.16
C LEU A 101 -8.36 16.37 -41.62
N VAL A 102 -7.45 15.48 -42.03
CA VAL A 102 -7.03 15.35 -43.44
C VAL A 102 -8.20 14.98 -44.32
N ARG A 103 -9.05 14.02 -43.93
CA ARG A 103 -10.26 13.67 -44.69
C ARG A 103 -11.25 14.83 -44.78
N ALA A 104 -11.45 15.58 -43.70
CA ALA A 104 -12.30 16.76 -43.70
C ALA A 104 -11.74 17.87 -44.61
N ALA A 105 -10.43 18.11 -44.58
CA ALA A 105 -9.75 19.08 -45.44
C ALA A 105 -9.83 18.68 -46.92
N GLN A 106 -9.69 17.40 -47.26
CA GLN A 106 -9.86 16.88 -48.62
C GLN A 106 -11.29 17.08 -49.13
N GLN A 107 -12.31 16.90 -48.28
CA GLN A 107 -13.71 17.19 -48.63
C GLN A 107 -13.96 18.69 -48.85
N GLN A 108 -13.33 19.56 -48.05
CA GLN A 108 -13.44 21.03 -48.20
C GLN A 108 -12.64 21.58 -49.39
N GLN A 109 -11.54 20.94 -49.80
CA GLN A 109 -10.79 21.30 -51.01
C GLN A 109 -11.61 21.06 -52.29
N GLN A 110 -12.54 20.09 -52.30
CA GLN A 110 -13.53 19.96 -53.38
C GLN A 110 -14.55 21.13 -53.42
N GLN A 111 -14.60 21.97 -52.37
CA GLN A 111 -15.49 23.13 -52.22
C GLN A 111 -14.75 24.50 -52.11
N GLN A 112 -13.51 24.60 -52.60
CA GLN A 112 -12.72 25.85 -52.71
C GLN A 112 -12.24 26.53 -51.40
N GLN A 113 -12.03 25.79 -50.29
CA GLN A 113 -11.24 26.31 -49.15
C GLN A 113 -10.18 25.29 -48.73
N GLY A 114 -8.90 25.64 -48.87
CA GLY A 114 -7.76 24.81 -48.47
C GLY A 114 -7.27 25.17 -47.07
N ALA A 115 -7.67 24.42 -46.04
CA ALA A 115 -7.09 24.52 -44.71
C ALA A 115 -5.91 23.53 -44.57
N ALA A 116 -4.72 24.02 -44.22
CA ALA A 116 -3.56 23.18 -43.95
C ALA A 116 -3.71 22.47 -42.59
N VAL A 117 -3.45 21.17 -42.54
CA VAL A 117 -3.50 20.38 -41.30
C VAL A 117 -2.12 20.47 -40.61
N PRO A 118 -2.05 20.87 -39.32
CA PRO A 118 -0.79 20.95 -38.59
C PRO A 118 -0.04 19.61 -38.50
N SER A 119 1.29 19.66 -38.48
CA SER A 119 2.13 18.49 -38.16
C SER A 119 2.20 18.26 -36.63
N MET A 120 2.56 17.05 -36.20
CA MET A 120 2.68 16.69 -34.77
C MET A 120 4.04 16.07 -34.47
N ALA A 121 4.59 16.39 -33.30
CA ALA A 121 5.69 15.64 -32.68
C ALA A 121 5.23 15.11 -31.32
N LEU A 122 5.50 13.83 -31.04
CA LEU A 122 5.15 13.21 -29.77
C LEU A 122 6.41 12.85 -28.98
N SER A 123 6.45 13.28 -27.71
CA SER A 123 7.56 12.95 -26.81
C SER A 123 7.08 12.36 -25.50
N PHE A 124 7.73 11.29 -25.06
CA PHE A 124 7.56 10.67 -23.76
C PHE A 124 8.70 11.11 -22.82
N ILE A 125 8.31 11.66 -21.67
CA ILE A 125 9.23 12.14 -20.64
C ILE A 125 9.16 11.17 -19.44
N PRO A 126 10.12 10.25 -19.30
CA PRO A 126 10.11 9.25 -18.25
C PRO A 126 10.38 9.86 -16.87
N SER A 127 9.93 9.18 -15.82
CA SER A 127 10.17 9.61 -14.44
C SER A 127 11.57 9.24 -13.95
N ASP A 128 12.13 8.15 -14.48
CA ASP A 128 13.46 7.63 -14.14
C ASP A 128 14.04 6.79 -15.28
N SER A 129 15.27 6.28 -15.11
CA SER A 129 15.95 5.47 -16.13
C SER A 129 15.27 4.11 -16.38
N LEU A 130 14.62 3.52 -15.37
CA LEU A 130 13.93 2.24 -15.51
C LEU A 130 12.69 2.41 -16.41
N THR A 131 11.85 3.39 -16.10
CA THR A 131 10.66 3.72 -16.89
C THR A 131 11.01 4.14 -18.32
N ALA A 132 12.15 4.82 -18.53
CA ALA A 132 12.68 5.11 -19.86
C ALA A 132 12.98 3.84 -20.67
N GLN A 133 13.71 2.89 -20.07
CA GLN A 133 14.07 1.62 -20.74
C GLN A 133 12.84 0.76 -21.04
N LEU A 134 11.87 0.70 -20.11
CA LEU A 134 10.64 -0.06 -20.30
C LEU A 134 9.78 0.53 -21.41
N ALA A 135 9.63 1.86 -21.43
CA ALA A 135 8.86 2.54 -22.48
C ALA A 135 9.52 2.36 -23.86
N ALA A 136 10.85 2.50 -23.96
CA ALA A 136 11.57 2.28 -25.22
C ALA A 136 11.36 0.85 -25.77
N GLN A 137 11.41 -0.17 -24.91
CA GLN A 137 11.10 -1.54 -25.34
C GLN A 137 9.65 -1.68 -25.78
N LEU A 138 8.69 -1.16 -25.01
CA LEU A 138 7.27 -1.20 -25.38
C LEU A 138 7.00 -0.53 -26.73
N PHE A 139 7.68 0.59 -27.03
CA PHE A 139 7.51 1.29 -28.29
C PHE A 139 8.09 0.47 -29.45
N ALA A 140 9.27 -0.11 -29.29
CA ALA A 140 9.87 -1.00 -30.28
C ALA A 140 9.01 -2.25 -30.54
N ASP A 141 8.46 -2.87 -29.48
CA ASP A 141 7.58 -4.06 -29.60
C ASP A 141 6.26 -3.76 -30.34
N ASN A 142 5.89 -2.48 -30.47
CA ASN A 142 4.66 -2.03 -31.12
C ASN A 142 4.92 -1.15 -32.37
N ASP A 143 6.14 -1.10 -32.89
CA ASP A 143 6.55 -0.29 -34.05
C ASP A 143 6.23 1.22 -33.89
N LEU A 144 6.49 1.76 -32.69
CA LEU A 144 6.22 3.16 -32.30
C LEU A 144 7.47 3.96 -31.94
N ASP A 145 8.67 3.37 -31.99
CA ASP A 145 9.94 4.00 -31.63
C ASP A 145 10.35 5.15 -32.57
N ASP A 146 9.93 5.08 -33.85
CA ASP A 146 10.08 6.19 -34.81
C ASP A 146 9.01 7.29 -34.64
N ILE A 147 7.92 7.00 -33.90
CA ILE A 147 6.78 7.92 -33.72
C ILE A 147 6.86 8.65 -32.38
N ILE A 148 7.37 7.97 -31.35
CA ILE A 148 7.40 8.45 -29.97
C ILE A 148 8.85 8.66 -29.54
N GLY A 149 9.28 9.93 -29.49
CA GLY A 149 10.60 10.26 -28.98
C GLY A 149 10.67 10.11 -27.46
N VAL A 150 11.67 9.41 -26.94
CA VAL A 150 11.96 9.40 -25.49
C VAL A 150 12.95 10.51 -25.18
N ALA A 151 12.59 11.46 -24.31
CA ALA A 151 13.42 12.61 -24.01
C ALA A 151 13.30 13.07 -22.55
N SER A 152 14.36 13.64 -22.01
CA SER A 152 14.37 14.37 -20.75
C SER A 152 13.96 15.83 -20.95
N TRP A 153 13.54 16.50 -19.87
CA TRP A 153 13.29 17.95 -19.89
C TRP A 153 14.49 18.73 -20.40
N THR A 154 15.71 18.34 -20.00
CA THR A 154 16.95 19.00 -20.41
C THR A 154 17.17 18.91 -21.91
N GLU A 155 16.98 17.73 -22.51
CA GLU A 155 17.14 17.53 -23.96
C GLU A 155 16.13 18.36 -24.75
N LEU A 156 14.85 18.39 -24.31
CA LEU A 156 13.82 19.21 -24.96
C LEU A 156 14.15 20.71 -24.87
N HIS A 157 14.64 21.20 -23.72
CA HIS A 157 15.08 22.59 -23.59
C HIS A 157 16.28 22.91 -24.50
N GLN A 158 17.24 21.99 -24.63
CA GLN A 158 18.40 22.18 -25.51
C GLN A 158 17.99 22.21 -26.98
N GLN A 159 17.10 21.31 -27.40
CA GLN A 159 16.56 21.28 -28.77
C GLN A 159 15.85 22.60 -29.10
N GLN A 160 15.03 23.11 -28.18
CA GLN A 160 14.34 24.39 -28.35
C GLN A 160 15.31 25.58 -28.44
N GLN A 161 16.34 25.61 -27.59
CA GLN A 161 17.35 26.68 -27.62
C GLN A 161 18.18 26.65 -28.91
N GLN A 162 18.53 25.46 -29.41
CA GLN A 162 19.25 25.30 -30.67
C GLN A 162 18.41 25.77 -31.87
N GLN A 163 17.11 25.45 -31.89
CA GLN A 163 16.17 25.95 -32.90
C GLN A 163 16.10 27.50 -32.89
N GLN A 164 15.93 28.10 -31.71
CA GLN A 164 15.91 29.55 -31.55
C GLN A 164 17.23 30.23 -31.98
N GLN A 165 18.38 29.60 -31.71
CA GLN A 165 19.69 30.14 -32.10
C GLN A 165 19.92 30.05 -33.61
N GLN A 166 19.50 28.96 -34.27
CA GLN A 166 19.58 28.81 -35.73
C GLN A 166 18.72 29.84 -36.47
N GLU A 167 17.56 30.21 -35.90
CA GLU A 167 16.68 31.24 -36.45
C GLU A 167 17.27 32.66 -36.38
N THR A 168 18.00 33.01 -35.31
CA THR A 168 18.64 34.33 -35.20
C THR A 168 19.83 34.54 -36.15
N GLY A 169 20.35 33.47 -36.77
CA GLY A 169 21.54 33.51 -37.63
C GLY A 169 21.27 33.45 -39.15
N SER A 170 20.05 33.15 -39.61
CA SER A 170 19.74 33.01 -41.04
C SER A 170 18.61 33.96 -41.47
N SER A 171 18.88 34.82 -42.46
CA SER A 171 17.93 35.79 -43.01
C SER A 171 16.94 35.18 -44.01
N SER A 172 16.55 33.91 -43.83
CA SER A 172 15.59 33.21 -44.69
C SER A 172 14.39 32.78 -43.87
N GLU A 173 13.22 33.25 -44.28
CA GLU A 173 11.91 32.95 -43.68
C GLU A 173 11.59 31.44 -43.68
N ALA A 174 10.81 31.05 -42.66
CA ALA A 174 10.12 29.77 -42.43
C ALA A 174 10.86 28.70 -41.59
N ALA A 175 10.84 28.89 -40.26
CA ALA A 175 10.91 27.79 -39.30
C ALA A 175 9.58 27.71 -38.53
N ALA A 176 9.08 26.48 -38.35
CA ALA A 176 7.82 26.19 -37.69
C ALA A 176 7.99 26.23 -36.16
N GLU A 177 7.81 27.40 -35.54
CA GLU A 177 7.57 27.44 -34.09
C GLU A 177 6.30 26.63 -33.77
N ALA A 178 6.33 25.81 -32.71
CA ALA A 178 5.16 25.05 -32.28
C ALA A 178 4.00 26.00 -31.97
N ALA A 179 2.94 25.93 -32.78
CA ALA A 179 1.75 26.77 -32.67
C ALA A 179 0.89 26.41 -31.46
N SER A 180 0.97 25.16 -30.96
CA SER A 180 0.28 24.69 -29.77
C SER A 180 1.06 23.55 -29.10
N CYS A 181 0.84 23.38 -27.79
CA CYS A 181 1.40 22.31 -26.97
C CYS A 181 0.30 21.64 -26.15
N ALA A 182 0.30 20.31 -26.05
CA ALA A 182 -0.53 19.57 -25.11
C ALA A 182 0.28 18.55 -24.32
N ALA A 183 -0.06 18.40 -23.04
CA ALA A 183 0.63 17.49 -22.14
C ALA A 183 -0.34 16.57 -21.40
N LEU A 184 -0.14 15.26 -21.54
CA LEU A 184 -0.77 14.22 -20.76
C LEU A 184 0.15 13.82 -19.60
N LEU A 185 -0.16 14.29 -18.39
CA LEU A 185 0.61 14.05 -17.18
C LEU A 185 0.21 12.72 -16.54
N ALA A 186 0.50 11.61 -17.22
CA ALA A 186 0.13 10.28 -16.75
C ALA A 186 0.70 9.95 -15.36
N GLY A 187 1.95 10.37 -15.09
CA GLY A 187 2.60 10.19 -13.79
C GLY A 187 1.96 10.95 -12.63
N ALA A 188 1.11 11.95 -12.91
CA ALA A 188 0.41 12.73 -11.89
C ALA A 188 -0.80 12.01 -11.25
N VAL A 189 -1.37 11.02 -11.95
CA VAL A 189 -2.54 10.27 -11.45
C VAL A 189 -2.05 9.25 -10.42
N GLN A 190 -1.90 9.70 -9.18
CA GLN A 190 -1.37 8.92 -8.06
C GLN A 190 -2.41 8.81 -6.95
N PRO A 191 -2.45 7.69 -6.21
CA PRO A 191 -3.40 7.51 -5.11
C PRO A 191 -3.12 8.43 -3.92
N ASN A 192 -1.87 8.86 -3.73
CA ASN A 192 -1.44 9.70 -2.62
C ASN A 192 -1.23 11.16 -3.05
N TRP A 193 -1.63 12.10 -2.18
CA TRP A 193 -1.49 13.54 -2.42
C TRP A 193 -0.04 13.97 -2.68
N GLY A 194 0.91 13.56 -1.83
CA GLY A 194 2.30 14.00 -1.95
C GLY A 194 2.93 13.61 -3.28
N SER A 195 2.69 12.36 -3.71
CA SER A 195 3.14 11.88 -5.02
C SER A 195 2.45 12.61 -6.18
N ALA A 196 1.12 12.81 -6.09
CA ALA A 196 0.35 13.51 -7.13
C ALA A 196 0.81 14.98 -7.27
N ALA A 197 0.95 15.69 -6.15
CA ALA A 197 1.36 17.08 -6.09
C ALA A 197 2.80 17.27 -6.58
N ALA A 198 3.74 16.42 -6.15
CA ALA A 198 5.12 16.46 -6.61
C ALA A 198 5.25 16.20 -8.11
N ALA A 199 4.53 15.20 -8.64
CA ALA A 199 4.53 14.88 -10.07
C ALA A 199 3.94 16.02 -10.91
N CYS A 200 2.83 16.63 -10.47
CA CYS A 200 2.25 17.81 -11.14
C CYS A 200 3.21 18.99 -11.14
N LEU A 201 3.78 19.32 -9.98
CA LEU A 201 4.69 20.45 -9.85
C LEU A 201 5.94 20.27 -10.72
N GLY A 202 6.53 19.06 -10.72
CA GLY A 202 7.67 18.72 -11.57
C GLY A 202 7.34 18.88 -13.05
N ALA A 203 6.19 18.35 -13.49
CA ALA A 203 5.74 18.47 -14.87
C ALA A 203 5.46 19.92 -15.29
N CYS A 204 4.70 20.67 -14.48
CA CYS A 204 4.40 22.08 -14.76
C CYS A 204 5.65 22.96 -14.77
N ARG A 205 6.67 22.65 -13.96
CA ARG A 205 7.98 23.34 -14.01
C ARG A 205 8.72 23.06 -15.33
N GLY A 206 8.76 21.81 -15.76
CA GLY A 206 9.33 21.43 -17.06
C GLY A 206 8.64 22.15 -18.21
N LEU A 207 7.30 22.14 -18.21
CA LEU A 207 6.48 22.83 -19.20
C LEU A 207 6.67 24.36 -19.17
N ALA A 208 6.75 24.97 -17.98
CA ALA A 208 7.01 26.39 -17.84
C ALA A 208 8.37 26.76 -18.48
N GLY A 209 9.40 25.92 -18.31
CA GLY A 209 10.69 26.13 -18.96
C GLY A 209 10.62 26.11 -20.49
N LEU A 210 9.73 25.30 -21.08
CA LEU A 210 9.55 25.19 -22.54
C LEU A 210 8.72 26.33 -23.13
N THR A 211 7.86 26.96 -22.33
CA THR A 211 6.85 27.91 -22.81
C THR A 211 7.16 29.37 -22.48
N ARG A 212 8.21 29.65 -21.69
CA ARG A 212 8.63 31.00 -21.29
C ARG A 212 9.25 31.84 -22.42
N SER A 213 9.83 31.22 -23.44
CA SER A 213 10.62 31.91 -24.49
C SER A 213 9.80 32.30 -25.72
N SER A 214 8.60 31.73 -25.89
CA SER A 214 7.75 31.96 -27.06
C SER A 214 6.74 33.09 -26.79
N SER A 215 6.82 34.18 -27.56
CA SER A 215 5.81 35.25 -27.55
C SER A 215 4.41 34.79 -28.03
N ARG A 216 4.28 33.54 -28.49
CA ARG A 216 3.11 32.99 -29.19
C ARG A 216 2.56 31.64 -28.68
N VAL A 217 3.11 31.01 -27.64
CA VAL A 217 2.48 29.77 -27.14
C VAL A 217 1.17 30.11 -26.42
N GLN A 218 0.09 29.97 -27.18
CA GLN A 218 -1.27 29.86 -26.66
C GLN A 218 -1.32 28.69 -25.66
N GLU A 219 -2.17 28.84 -24.64
CA GLU A 219 -2.34 27.94 -23.50
C GLU A 219 -2.05 26.45 -23.79
N CYS A 220 -1.05 25.89 -23.11
CA CYS A 220 -0.79 24.46 -23.16
C CYS A 220 -2.02 23.68 -22.67
N VAL A 221 -2.52 22.71 -23.43
CA VAL A 221 -3.65 21.88 -23.01
C VAL A 221 -3.15 20.80 -22.06
N LEU A 222 -3.58 20.84 -20.79
CA LEU A 222 -3.15 19.91 -19.75
C LEU A 222 -4.22 18.83 -19.45
N SER A 223 -3.77 17.59 -19.29
CA SER A 223 -4.56 16.49 -18.72
C SER A 223 -3.75 15.77 -17.63
N PRO A 224 -4.21 15.68 -16.38
CA PRO A 224 -5.49 16.19 -15.88
C PRO A 224 -5.56 17.72 -15.92
N ALA A 225 -6.76 18.25 -16.14
CA ALA A 225 -7.02 19.69 -16.06
C ALA A 225 -7.15 20.14 -14.58
N ARG A 226 -7.70 19.26 -13.73
CA ARG A 226 -7.93 19.54 -12.31
C ARG A 226 -7.66 18.32 -11.43
N ILE A 227 -7.25 18.60 -10.19
CA ILE A 227 -7.14 17.62 -9.11
C ILE A 227 -8.06 18.08 -7.97
N ARG A 228 -8.92 17.19 -7.48
CA ARG A 228 -9.82 17.45 -6.36
C ARG A 228 -9.53 16.51 -5.22
N VAL A 229 -9.51 17.05 -4.01
CA VAL A 229 -9.53 16.30 -2.76
C VAL A 229 -10.97 16.29 -2.28
N TRP A 230 -11.57 15.11 -2.25
CA TRP A 230 -12.89 14.89 -1.68
C TRP A 230 -12.75 14.37 -0.26
N ALA A 231 -13.63 14.79 0.65
CA ALA A 231 -13.64 14.31 2.01
C ALA A 231 -15.05 14.15 2.56
N VAL A 232 -15.22 13.22 3.49
CA VAL A 232 -16.48 12.95 4.18
C VAL A 232 -16.23 12.52 5.63
N PRO A 233 -16.91 13.12 6.63
CA PRO A 233 -16.91 12.61 8.00
C PRO A 233 -17.64 11.27 8.09
N VAL A 234 -17.07 10.31 8.81
CA VAL A 234 -17.64 8.96 8.93
C VAL A 234 -17.68 8.46 10.38
N SER A 235 -18.60 7.53 10.61
CA SER A 235 -18.62 6.64 11.78
C SER A 235 -18.12 5.26 11.37
N CYS A 236 -17.02 4.82 11.95
CA CYS A 236 -16.41 3.51 11.76
C CYS A 236 -15.34 3.24 12.83
N LYS A 237 -15.70 2.51 13.89
CA LYS A 237 -14.74 2.09 14.93
C LYS A 237 -13.58 1.28 14.35
N ASP A 238 -13.83 0.41 13.38
CA ASP A 238 -12.78 -0.44 12.79
C ASP A 238 -11.67 0.38 12.13
N LEU A 239 -11.99 1.55 11.54
CA LEU A 239 -10.97 2.45 11.00
C LEU A 239 -10.14 3.10 12.11
N LEU A 240 -10.75 3.43 13.27
CA LEU A 240 -10.00 3.93 14.43
C LEU A 240 -9.06 2.86 14.98
N ASP A 241 -9.54 1.62 15.10
CA ASP A 241 -8.77 0.48 15.62
C ASP A 241 -7.55 0.12 14.74
N LEU A 242 -7.43 0.69 13.52
CA LEU A 242 -6.20 0.64 12.72
C LEU A 242 -5.10 1.59 13.22
N ASN A 243 -5.42 2.56 14.06
CA ASN A 243 -4.52 3.63 14.49
C ASN A 243 -4.44 3.77 16.01
N GLU A 244 -5.32 3.12 16.75
CA GLU A 244 -5.28 3.05 18.20
C GLU A 244 -5.61 1.66 18.72
N VAL A 245 -5.02 1.31 19.85
CA VAL A 245 -5.33 0.14 20.66
C VAL A 245 -6.67 0.36 21.35
N ASP A 246 -7.56 -0.62 21.22
CA ASP A 246 -8.81 -0.71 21.96
C ASP A 246 -8.52 -1.06 23.42
N LEU A 247 -8.39 -0.01 24.25
CA LEU A 247 -8.06 -0.14 25.67
C LEU A 247 -9.13 -0.93 26.44
N GLN A 248 -10.40 -0.85 26.04
CA GLN A 248 -11.46 -1.60 26.69
C GLN A 248 -11.39 -3.09 26.30
N GLY A 249 -11.20 -3.37 25.01
CA GLY A 249 -11.06 -4.73 24.50
C GLY A 249 -9.88 -5.46 25.13
N ILE A 250 -8.70 -4.83 25.15
CA ILE A 250 -7.50 -5.47 25.73
C ILE A 250 -7.64 -5.66 27.24
N ALA A 251 -8.20 -4.68 27.98
CA ALA A 251 -8.44 -4.83 29.41
C ALA A 251 -9.43 -5.97 29.71
N GLN A 252 -10.51 -6.09 28.94
CA GLN A 252 -11.48 -7.18 29.11
C GLN A 252 -10.85 -8.56 28.86
N HIS A 253 -10.09 -8.72 27.77
CA HIS A 253 -9.51 -10.01 27.40
C HIS A 253 -8.30 -10.44 28.24
N THR A 254 -7.62 -9.48 28.87
CA THR A 254 -6.43 -9.74 29.69
C THR A 254 -6.76 -9.72 31.19
N ALA A 255 -8.04 -9.58 31.56
CA ALA A 255 -8.49 -9.37 32.93
C ALA A 255 -7.83 -8.14 33.61
N GLY A 256 -7.58 -7.09 32.83
CA GLY A 256 -7.00 -5.82 33.29
C GLY A 256 -5.50 -5.89 33.59
N ARG A 257 -4.80 -6.96 33.16
CA ARG A 257 -3.36 -7.14 33.47
C ARG A 257 -2.45 -6.15 32.74
N TYR A 258 -2.88 -5.59 31.61
CA TYR A 258 -2.05 -4.70 30.79
C TYR A 258 -2.77 -3.40 30.42
N ASP A 259 -2.13 -2.26 30.66
CA ASP A 259 -2.56 -0.92 30.24
C ASP A 259 -1.74 -0.44 29.02
N TYR A 260 -2.43 -0.22 27.91
CA TYR A 260 -1.84 0.20 26.64
C TYR A 260 -2.03 1.68 26.30
N ALA A 261 -2.47 2.51 27.26
CA ALA A 261 -2.69 3.94 27.01
C ALA A 261 -1.43 4.66 26.50
N ALA A 262 -0.25 4.26 26.98
CA ALA A 262 1.03 4.80 26.50
C ALA A 262 1.29 4.46 25.02
N ALA A 263 0.90 3.26 24.55
CA ALA A 263 1.02 2.88 23.15
C ALA A 263 0.18 3.78 22.24
N ASN A 264 -1.04 4.15 22.66
CA ASN A 264 -1.88 5.11 21.94
C ASN A 264 -1.29 6.52 21.87
N SER A 265 -0.46 6.88 22.85
CA SER A 265 0.23 8.17 22.85
C SER A 265 1.42 8.18 21.88
N ALA A 266 2.07 7.04 21.67
CA ALA A 266 3.31 6.94 20.89
C ALA A 266 3.14 6.43 19.45
N LEU A 267 2.12 5.62 19.17
CA LEU A 267 1.96 4.93 17.87
C LEU A 267 0.93 5.59 16.94
N ARG A 268 0.12 6.53 17.45
CA ARG A 268 -0.93 7.18 16.65
C ARG A 268 -0.35 8.01 15.51
N ARG A 269 -1.03 7.94 14.38
CA ARG A 269 -0.75 8.74 13.18
C ARG A 269 -1.89 9.71 12.92
N SER A 270 -1.60 10.83 12.26
CA SER A 270 -2.63 11.77 11.81
C SER A 270 -3.43 11.23 10.64
N SER A 271 -2.81 10.43 9.78
CA SER A 271 -3.45 9.90 8.58
C SER A 271 -2.90 8.53 8.18
N ARG A 272 -3.72 7.71 7.53
CA ARG A 272 -3.36 6.39 7.03
C ARG A 272 -4.00 6.10 5.66
N PRO A 273 -3.23 5.67 4.64
CA PRO A 273 -3.81 5.11 3.43
C PRO A 273 -4.39 3.72 3.72
N CYS A 274 -5.62 3.45 3.29
CA CYS A 274 -6.23 2.12 3.35
C CYS A 274 -7.34 1.92 2.30
N GLN A 275 -7.70 0.65 2.06
CA GLN A 275 -8.90 0.27 1.31
C GLN A 275 -10.11 0.45 2.23
N VAL A 276 -10.77 1.61 2.19
CA VAL A 276 -11.80 1.96 3.17
C VAL A 276 -13.08 1.13 2.99
N SER A 277 -13.40 0.74 1.76
CA SER A 277 -14.65 0.02 1.43
C SER A 277 -14.83 -1.28 2.22
N ARG A 278 -13.74 -1.94 2.64
CA ARG A 278 -13.81 -3.21 3.39
C ARG A 278 -14.39 -3.07 4.80
N PHE A 279 -14.31 -1.89 5.39
CA PHE A 279 -14.77 -1.63 6.77
C PHE A 279 -16.22 -1.10 6.81
N GLY A 280 -16.84 -0.87 5.66
CA GLY A 280 -18.22 -0.40 5.55
C GLY A 280 -18.53 0.84 6.40
N PRO A 281 -17.74 1.94 6.32
CA PRO A 281 -17.99 3.12 7.16
C PRO A 281 -19.34 3.77 6.83
N GLN A 282 -20.01 4.26 7.87
CA GLN A 282 -21.24 5.04 7.72
C GLN A 282 -20.90 6.51 7.48
N GLN A 283 -21.34 7.07 6.36
CA GLN A 283 -21.21 8.51 6.08
C GLN A 283 -22.15 9.30 6.99
N LEU A 284 -21.62 10.34 7.63
CA LEU A 284 -22.40 11.24 8.50
C LEU A 284 -22.95 12.45 7.74
N GLY A 285 -22.31 12.82 6.63
CA GLY A 285 -22.73 13.88 5.72
C GLY A 285 -22.43 13.51 4.26
N GLU A 286 -22.72 14.42 3.34
CA GLU A 286 -22.36 14.24 1.92
C GLU A 286 -20.86 14.49 1.70
N PRO A 287 -20.21 13.77 0.77
CA PRO A 287 -18.87 14.10 0.32
C PRO A 287 -18.76 15.52 -0.23
N VAL A 288 -17.73 16.26 0.18
CA VAL A 288 -17.45 17.61 -0.30
C VAL A 288 -16.05 17.70 -0.90
N VAL A 289 -15.87 18.60 -1.88
CA VAL A 289 -14.54 18.97 -2.37
C VAL A 289 -13.93 19.97 -1.40
N VAL A 290 -12.83 19.59 -0.76
CA VAL A 290 -12.15 20.42 0.25
C VAL A 290 -10.96 21.17 -0.33
N LEU A 291 -10.41 20.68 -1.45
CA LEU A 291 -9.34 21.33 -2.19
C LEU A 291 -9.49 21.03 -3.67
N GLU A 292 -9.35 22.05 -4.51
CA GLU A 292 -9.26 21.92 -5.97
C GLU A 292 -8.00 22.62 -6.47
N VAL A 293 -7.20 21.93 -7.28
CA VAL A 293 -6.02 22.47 -7.96
C VAL A 293 -6.27 22.46 -9.46
N VAL A 294 -6.28 23.64 -10.07
CA VAL A 294 -6.40 23.81 -11.53
C VAL A 294 -4.99 23.88 -12.13
N LEU A 295 -4.58 22.88 -12.91
CA LEU A 295 -3.19 22.78 -13.38
C LEU A 295 -2.79 23.91 -14.33
N GLN A 296 -3.74 24.47 -15.08
CA GLN A 296 -3.50 25.61 -15.95
C GLN A 296 -3.05 26.84 -15.18
N GLN A 297 -3.68 27.11 -14.02
CA GLN A 297 -3.32 28.22 -13.15
C GLN A 297 -1.95 28.00 -12.51
N LEU A 298 -1.64 26.76 -12.10
CA LEU A 298 -0.32 26.40 -11.59
C LEU A 298 0.78 26.66 -12.64
N LEU A 299 0.57 26.24 -13.89
CA LEU A 299 1.50 26.50 -14.98
C LEU A 299 1.70 28.01 -15.22
N GLN A 300 0.62 28.79 -15.28
CA GLN A 300 0.67 30.24 -15.46
C GLN A 300 1.43 30.95 -14.33
N ASN A 301 1.20 30.56 -13.08
CA ASN A 301 1.92 31.11 -11.92
C ASN A 301 3.43 30.82 -12.02
N LEU A 302 3.81 29.59 -12.41
CA LEU A 302 5.21 29.21 -12.59
C LEU A 302 5.87 29.92 -13.78
N GLN A 303 5.12 30.27 -14.82
CA GLN A 303 5.63 31.08 -15.94
C GLN A 303 5.89 32.53 -15.52
N GLN A 304 5.06 33.10 -14.64
CA GLN A 304 5.16 34.48 -14.17
C GLN A 304 6.26 34.70 -13.11
N GLN A 305 6.65 33.65 -12.38
CA GLN A 305 7.77 33.72 -11.42
C GLN A 305 9.10 33.95 -12.18
N GLN A 306 9.59 35.19 -12.18
CA GLN A 306 10.89 35.56 -12.75
C GLN A 306 12.03 34.80 -12.06
N PRO A 307 13.08 34.39 -12.79
CA PRO A 307 14.32 33.96 -12.18
C PRO A 307 15.10 35.21 -11.70
N GLU A 308 14.67 35.85 -10.61
CA GLU A 308 15.58 36.78 -9.93
C GLU A 308 16.74 35.98 -9.34
N ASN A 309 17.98 36.39 -9.67
CA ASN A 309 19.25 35.90 -9.12
C ASN A 309 19.81 34.53 -9.57
N ARG A 310 19.95 34.33 -10.89
CA ARG A 310 20.93 33.33 -11.40
C ARG A 310 22.40 33.74 -11.26
N SER A 311 22.69 35.03 -11.04
CA SER A 311 24.06 35.57 -10.96
C SER A 311 24.76 35.32 -9.61
N SER A 312 24.04 35.09 -8.50
CA SER A 312 24.64 34.87 -7.18
C SER A 312 24.90 33.39 -6.85
N LEU A 313 24.12 32.46 -7.42
CA LEU A 313 24.26 31.02 -7.17
C LEU A 313 25.45 30.38 -7.91
N GLN A 314 25.84 30.89 -9.08
CA GLN A 314 27.05 30.43 -9.77
C GLN A 314 28.35 30.93 -9.12
N GLN A 315 28.30 32.05 -8.39
CA GLN A 315 29.49 32.60 -7.72
C GLN A 315 29.78 31.93 -6.36
N GLN A 316 28.78 31.32 -5.71
CA GLN A 316 28.97 30.54 -4.48
C GLN A 316 29.38 29.08 -4.72
N GLN A 317 29.06 28.50 -5.88
CA GLN A 317 29.50 27.12 -6.22
C GLN A 317 30.97 27.03 -6.65
N ALA A 318 31.60 28.14 -7.04
CA ALA A 318 33.02 28.17 -7.40
C ALA A 318 33.98 28.27 -6.19
N LEU A 319 33.48 28.54 -4.97
CA LEU A 319 34.30 28.71 -3.76
C LEU A 319 34.18 27.54 -2.76
N GLY A 320 33.30 26.57 -3.01
CA GLY A 320 33.08 25.41 -2.12
C GLY A 320 33.85 24.14 -2.48
N SER A 321 34.54 24.09 -3.63
CA SER A 321 35.18 22.87 -4.16
C SER A 321 36.57 22.56 -3.60
N ALA A 322 36.94 23.11 -2.44
CA ALA A 322 38.25 22.90 -1.83
C ALA A 322 38.25 22.10 -0.50
N GLN A 323 37.10 21.69 0.04
CA GLN A 323 37.06 20.86 1.26
C GLN A 323 35.93 19.82 1.22
N GLN A 324 36.18 18.70 0.55
CA GLN A 324 35.46 17.44 0.84
C GLN A 324 36.44 16.29 0.91
N GLY A 325 36.72 15.86 2.14
CA GLY A 325 37.29 14.55 2.45
C GLY A 325 36.38 13.85 3.47
N ARG A 326 35.72 12.78 3.02
CA ARG A 326 35.13 11.65 3.79
C ARG A 326 33.98 11.94 4.77
N SER A 327 32.77 11.54 4.38
CA SER A 327 31.94 10.53 5.08
C SER A 327 30.53 10.46 4.47
N SER A 328 30.07 9.24 4.22
CA SER A 328 28.78 8.91 3.63
C SER A 328 27.77 8.53 4.73
N SER A 329 26.75 9.36 4.92
CA SER A 329 25.49 8.96 5.56
C SER A 329 24.32 9.62 4.84
N ALA A 330 23.36 8.82 4.41
CA ALA A 330 22.16 9.23 3.70
C ALA A 330 21.20 9.93 4.68
N GLY A 331 21.33 11.25 4.81
CA GLY A 331 20.35 12.13 5.42
C GLY A 331 19.70 12.98 4.33
N SER A 332 18.37 12.92 4.24
CA SER A 332 17.55 13.77 3.39
C SER A 332 17.89 15.25 3.59
N SER A 333 18.48 15.87 2.57
CA SER A 333 18.65 17.33 2.56
C SER A 333 17.29 18.01 2.34
N PRO A 334 16.99 19.12 3.03
CA PRO A 334 15.73 19.84 2.83
C PRO A 334 15.69 20.41 1.41
N ILE A 335 14.56 20.22 0.73
CA ILE A 335 14.25 20.76 -0.59
C ILE A 335 14.24 22.31 -0.49
N PRO A 336 14.76 23.05 -1.50
CA PRO A 336 14.84 24.51 -1.45
C PRO A 336 13.45 25.17 -1.28
N SER A 337 13.44 26.31 -0.58
CA SER A 337 12.28 27.15 -0.20
C SER A 337 11.29 27.48 -1.32
N ASP A 338 11.73 27.39 -2.58
CA ASP A 338 10.97 27.80 -3.76
C ASP A 338 9.86 26.80 -4.17
N ALA A 339 9.92 25.55 -3.71
CA ALA A 339 8.85 24.56 -3.97
C ALA A 339 7.60 24.77 -3.11
N ALA A 340 7.79 25.14 -1.85
CA ALA A 340 6.70 25.47 -0.94
C ALA A 340 5.98 26.76 -1.39
N ALA A 341 6.71 27.76 -1.88
CA ALA A 341 6.16 29.01 -2.36
C ALA A 341 5.28 28.86 -3.62
N ALA A 342 5.68 28.02 -4.59
CA ALA A 342 4.90 27.80 -5.81
C ALA A 342 3.59 27.06 -5.57
N VAL A 343 3.59 26.04 -4.70
CA VAL A 343 2.37 25.34 -4.29
C VAL A 343 1.51 26.22 -3.38
N ALA A 344 2.10 26.96 -2.44
CA ALA A 344 1.38 27.97 -1.67
C ALA A 344 0.74 29.04 -2.56
N ALA A 345 1.42 29.52 -3.62
CA ALA A 345 0.88 30.49 -4.56
C ALA A 345 -0.25 29.89 -5.42
N ALA A 346 -0.11 28.65 -5.91
CA ALA A 346 -1.18 27.93 -6.61
C ALA A 346 -2.42 27.67 -5.72
N LEU A 347 -2.19 27.35 -4.44
CA LEU A 347 -3.22 27.22 -3.41
C LEU A 347 -3.84 28.58 -3.02
N SER A 348 -3.07 29.67 -3.13
CA SER A 348 -3.51 31.05 -2.84
C SER A 348 -4.36 31.63 -3.99
N SER A 349 -4.02 31.35 -5.25
CA SER A 349 -4.83 31.73 -6.42
C SER A 349 -6.17 30.99 -6.50
N ALA A 350 -6.29 29.83 -5.82
CA ALA A 350 -7.53 29.09 -5.62
C ALA A 350 -8.33 29.56 -4.37
N GLY A 351 -7.89 30.62 -3.68
CA GLY A 351 -8.61 31.21 -2.55
C GLY A 351 -8.48 30.45 -1.22
N SER A 352 -7.30 29.91 -0.87
CA SER A 352 -7.12 29.21 0.41
C SER A 352 -5.81 29.54 1.14
N ALA A 353 -5.84 30.57 1.97
CA ALA A 353 -5.26 30.45 3.31
C ALA A 353 -6.32 29.74 4.18
N ALA A 354 -6.11 28.46 4.51
CA ALA A 354 -7.04 27.63 5.29
C ALA A 354 -8.53 27.71 4.86
N ALA A 355 -8.86 27.27 3.64
CA ALA A 355 -10.25 27.13 3.21
C ALA A 355 -11.01 26.19 4.15
N SER A 356 -12.14 26.68 4.67
CA SER A 356 -13.06 25.92 5.51
C SER A 356 -14.30 25.59 4.69
N THR A 357 -14.58 24.31 4.49
CA THR A 357 -15.73 23.85 3.71
C THR A 357 -16.85 23.40 4.65
N PRO A 358 -18.06 23.97 4.55
CA PRO A 358 -19.19 23.52 5.36
C PRO A 358 -19.63 22.10 4.95
N VAL A 359 -19.87 21.24 5.95
CA VAL A 359 -20.40 19.89 5.78
C VAL A 359 -21.65 19.76 6.64
N GLN A 360 -22.80 19.61 5.98
CA GLN A 360 -24.07 19.37 6.63
C GLN A 360 -24.21 17.87 6.93
N LEU A 361 -24.45 17.52 8.19
CA LEU A 361 -24.68 16.14 8.58
C LEU A 361 -26.13 15.74 8.27
N HIS A 362 -26.30 14.57 7.65
CA HIS A 362 -27.63 13.98 7.38
C HIS A 362 -27.96 12.84 8.34
N THR A 363 -26.95 12.29 9.03
CA THR A 363 -27.13 11.17 9.96
C THR A 363 -26.48 11.47 11.31
N SER A 364 -27.20 11.17 12.39
CA SER A 364 -26.67 11.19 13.76
C SER A 364 -25.78 9.97 13.99
N GLY A 365 -24.70 10.13 14.76
CA GLY A 365 -23.82 9.02 15.09
C GLY A 365 -22.55 9.45 15.81
N ARG A 366 -21.60 8.51 15.91
CA ARG A 366 -20.29 8.75 16.50
C ARG A 366 -19.33 9.22 15.41
N LEU A 367 -18.83 10.45 15.53
CA LEU A 367 -17.83 11.00 14.62
C LEU A 367 -16.46 10.37 14.93
N ASP A 368 -15.99 9.49 14.05
CA ASP A 368 -14.77 8.74 14.28
C ASP A 368 -13.58 9.33 13.54
N CYS A 369 -13.71 9.49 12.23
CA CYS A 369 -12.63 9.98 11.37
C CYS A 369 -13.17 10.68 10.13
N VAL A 370 -12.28 11.24 9.32
CA VAL A 370 -12.60 11.77 7.99
C VAL A 370 -11.96 10.88 6.94
N VAL A 371 -12.77 10.36 6.02
CA VAL A 371 -12.28 9.64 4.84
C VAL A 371 -12.12 10.61 3.70
N TRP A 372 -10.97 10.60 3.02
CA TRP A 372 -10.69 11.43 1.86
C TRP A 372 -10.01 10.67 0.72
N TRP A 373 -10.16 11.19 -0.50
CA TRP A 373 -9.59 10.59 -1.72
C TRP A 373 -9.33 11.65 -2.79
N LEU A 374 -8.61 11.25 -3.84
CA LEU A 374 -8.30 12.09 -4.99
C LEU A 374 -9.21 11.79 -6.17
N GLU A 375 -9.56 12.84 -6.89
CA GLU A 375 -10.18 12.78 -8.20
C GLU A 375 -9.39 13.65 -9.19
N PHE A 376 -9.18 13.14 -10.39
CA PHE A 376 -8.44 13.76 -11.48
C PHE A 376 -9.38 13.95 -12.67
N GLU A 377 -9.64 15.19 -13.07
CA GLU A 377 -10.43 15.48 -14.27
C GLU A 377 -9.50 15.42 -15.48
N LEU A 378 -9.52 14.31 -16.23
CA LEU A 378 -8.65 14.11 -17.40
C LEU A 378 -9.14 14.90 -18.63
N ALA A 379 -10.46 15.01 -18.78
CA ALA A 379 -11.13 15.82 -19.79
C ALA A 379 -12.52 16.21 -19.26
N PRO A 380 -13.22 17.19 -19.86
CA PRO A 380 -14.57 17.55 -19.45
C PRO A 380 -15.51 16.33 -19.41
N GLY A 381 -16.05 16.01 -18.23
CA GLY A 381 -16.90 14.83 -18.00
C GLY A 381 -16.18 13.49 -17.88
N CYS A 382 -14.84 13.46 -17.96
CA CYS A 382 -14.00 12.26 -17.83
C CYS A 382 -13.07 12.40 -16.61
N CYS A 383 -13.46 11.83 -15.47
CA CYS A 383 -12.69 11.89 -14.22
C CYS A 383 -12.18 10.53 -13.79
N VAL A 384 -10.91 10.41 -13.38
CA VAL A 384 -10.40 9.29 -12.58
C VAL A 384 -10.63 9.59 -11.11
N SER A 385 -11.39 8.74 -10.39
CA SER A 385 -11.74 8.96 -8.99
C SER A 385 -11.38 7.73 -8.17
N PHE A 386 -10.79 7.96 -7.00
CA PHE A 386 -10.46 6.94 -6.02
C PHE A 386 -11.47 6.86 -4.87
N ALA A 387 -12.71 7.29 -5.12
CA ALA A 387 -13.79 7.24 -4.13
C ALA A 387 -14.01 5.82 -3.58
N PRO A 388 -14.31 5.66 -2.28
CA PRO A 388 -14.77 4.38 -1.75
C PRO A 388 -16.15 4.04 -2.33
N ALA A 389 -16.49 2.75 -2.38
CA ALA A 389 -17.71 2.26 -3.04
C ALA A 389 -18.99 2.91 -2.49
N ALA A 390 -19.03 3.18 -1.17
CA ALA A 390 -20.17 3.82 -0.52
C ALA A 390 -20.36 5.31 -0.89
N ALA A 391 -19.29 6.01 -1.30
CA ALA A 391 -19.31 7.43 -1.64
C ALA A 391 -19.36 7.67 -3.15
N ALA A 392 -19.34 6.62 -3.97
CA ALA A 392 -19.48 6.74 -5.40
C ALA A 392 -20.94 7.11 -5.76
N PRO A 393 -21.21 8.28 -6.36
CA PRO A 393 -22.57 8.69 -6.68
C PRO A 393 -23.20 7.75 -7.71
N ALA A 394 -24.41 7.25 -7.42
CA ALA A 394 -25.17 6.34 -8.29
C ALA A 394 -25.54 6.95 -9.67
N ALA A 395 -25.49 8.28 -9.82
CA ALA A 395 -25.93 9.00 -11.02
C ALA A 395 -24.80 9.58 -11.91
N ARG A 396 -23.53 9.57 -11.48
CA ARG A 396 -22.37 9.88 -12.37
C ARG A 396 -21.77 8.58 -12.89
N ALA A 397 -22.62 7.79 -13.57
CA ALA A 397 -22.30 6.50 -14.18
C ALA A 397 -21.33 6.67 -15.36
N GLY A 398 -20.10 6.98 -15.01
CA GLY A 398 -18.90 6.87 -15.80
C GLY A 398 -17.70 6.60 -14.90
N THR A 399 -17.92 6.15 -13.65
CA THR A 399 -16.91 5.56 -12.75
C THR A 399 -16.22 4.39 -13.45
N ILE A 400 -15.09 3.91 -12.92
CA ILE A 400 -14.44 2.66 -13.37
C ILE A 400 -15.35 1.46 -13.01
N SER A 401 -16.65 1.51 -13.28
CA SER A 401 -17.63 0.45 -13.05
C SER A 401 -18.31 0.18 -14.38
N ASN A 402 -17.87 -0.89 -15.05
CA ASN A 402 -18.51 -1.35 -16.27
C ASN A 402 -19.64 -2.29 -15.86
N SER A 403 -20.86 -1.78 -15.76
CA SER A 403 -22.07 -2.61 -15.87
C SER A 403 -23.23 -1.82 -16.42
N SER A 404 -23.20 -1.56 -17.73
CA SER A 404 -24.41 -1.32 -18.52
C SER A 404 -25.16 -2.65 -18.71
N SER A 405 -25.75 -3.16 -17.63
CA SER A 405 -26.88 -4.10 -17.73
C SER A 405 -27.75 -3.95 -16.48
N SER A 406 -28.87 -3.27 -16.65
CA SER A 406 -30.01 -3.34 -15.73
C SER A 406 -30.46 -4.80 -15.63
N ASN A 407 -30.49 -5.36 -14.42
CA ASN A 407 -30.81 -6.75 -14.05
C ASN A 407 -29.65 -7.75 -13.98
N SER A 408 -28.68 -7.49 -13.11
CA SER A 408 -28.06 -8.56 -12.33
C SER A 408 -27.61 -8.01 -10.97
N SER A 409 -27.73 -8.81 -9.91
CA SER A 409 -27.23 -8.55 -8.55
C SER A 409 -25.91 -7.76 -8.56
N ARG A 410 -25.83 -6.65 -7.80
CA ARG A 410 -24.60 -5.86 -7.57
C ARG A 410 -23.43 -6.81 -7.30
N GLN A 411 -22.61 -7.12 -8.31
CA GLN A 411 -21.38 -7.86 -8.08
C GLN A 411 -20.44 -6.94 -7.30
N PRO A 412 -19.94 -7.36 -6.12
CA PRO A 412 -19.11 -6.53 -5.28
C PRO A 412 -17.85 -6.15 -6.04
N ASP A 413 -17.50 -4.87 -5.93
CA ASP A 413 -16.39 -4.21 -6.61
C ASP A 413 -15.11 -5.05 -6.46
N VAL A 414 -14.62 -5.54 -7.58
CA VAL A 414 -13.42 -6.39 -7.69
C VAL A 414 -12.24 -5.67 -7.03
N TYR A 415 -11.53 -6.34 -6.11
CA TYR A 415 -10.31 -5.85 -5.44
C TYR A 415 -9.42 -5.00 -6.36
N ARG A 416 -9.18 -3.72 -6.02
CA ARG A 416 -8.37 -2.76 -6.80
C ARG A 416 -7.16 -2.27 -6.00
N PRO A 417 -6.04 -3.00 -6.05
CA PRO A 417 -4.88 -2.66 -5.24
C PRO A 417 -4.21 -1.33 -5.63
N HIS A 418 -4.55 -0.76 -6.79
CA HIS A 418 -4.05 0.55 -7.25
C HIS A 418 -4.91 1.75 -6.81
N VAL A 419 -6.06 1.53 -6.18
CA VAL A 419 -6.99 2.59 -5.76
C VAL A 419 -6.99 2.68 -4.24
N TRP A 420 -6.50 3.76 -3.65
CA TRP A 420 -6.46 3.93 -2.19
C TRP A 420 -7.22 5.15 -1.73
N GLN A 421 -7.88 5.03 -0.58
CA GLN A 421 -8.43 6.14 0.17
C GLN A 421 -7.51 6.43 1.36
N HIS A 422 -7.75 7.55 2.02
CA HIS A 422 -7.02 7.98 3.19
C HIS A 422 -7.99 8.22 4.34
N VAL A 423 -7.58 7.82 5.52
CA VAL A 423 -8.30 8.08 6.78
C VAL A 423 -7.50 9.13 7.52
N GLN A 424 -8.10 10.30 7.72
CA GLN A 424 -7.62 11.32 8.64
C GLN A 424 -8.23 11.07 10.02
N TYR A 425 -7.36 10.87 11.01
CA TYR A 425 -7.75 10.72 12.41
C TYR A 425 -7.94 12.07 13.06
N LEU A 426 -8.98 12.18 13.88
CA LEU A 426 -9.29 13.38 14.65
C LEU A 426 -8.57 13.33 16.01
N PRO A 427 -8.36 14.47 16.69
CA PRO A 427 -7.76 14.48 18.02
C PRO A 427 -8.55 13.62 19.02
N PRO A 428 -7.86 12.91 19.94
CA PRO A 428 -8.53 12.21 21.04
C PRO A 428 -9.26 13.18 21.95
N GLN A 429 -10.40 12.77 22.47
CA GLN A 429 -11.13 13.54 23.47
C GLN A 429 -10.37 13.50 24.80
N LEU A 430 -9.69 14.61 25.15
CA LEU A 430 -8.86 14.68 26.36
C LEU A 430 -9.67 14.85 27.66
N GLN A 431 -10.93 15.35 27.60
CA GLN A 431 -11.87 15.49 28.74
C GLN A 431 -13.35 15.53 28.25
N PRO A 432 -14.35 15.18 29.10
CA PRO A 432 -15.77 15.41 28.78
C PRO A 432 -16.03 16.92 28.58
N PRO A 433 -16.95 17.30 27.67
CA PRO A 433 -17.22 18.71 27.40
C PRO A 433 -17.69 19.43 28.67
N PRO A 434 -17.25 20.67 28.94
CA PRO A 434 -17.78 21.45 30.04
C PRO A 434 -19.30 21.65 29.88
N PRO A 435 -20.08 21.78 30.97
CA PRO A 435 -21.51 22.03 30.90
C PRO A 435 -21.77 23.30 30.06
N ALA A 436 -22.82 23.26 29.25
CA ALA A 436 -23.19 24.28 28.27
C ALA A 436 -23.26 25.68 28.91
N GLY A 437 -22.14 26.41 28.86
CA GLY A 437 -21.99 27.71 29.48
C GLY A 437 -20.92 28.51 28.75
N GLY A 438 -21.36 29.34 27.80
CA GLY A 438 -20.67 30.55 27.36
C GLY A 438 -19.28 30.41 26.75
N SER A 439 -19.18 29.88 25.53
CA SER A 439 -18.14 30.32 24.59
C SER A 439 -18.62 30.15 23.15
N SER A 440 -18.63 31.24 22.38
CA SER A 440 -19.14 31.31 21.00
C SER A 440 -18.14 30.84 19.94
N ALA A 441 -17.02 30.22 20.33
CA ALA A 441 -15.96 29.82 19.40
C ALA A 441 -16.21 28.42 18.79
N ALA A 442 -15.86 28.26 17.52
CA ALA A 442 -15.87 26.96 16.86
C ALA A 442 -14.87 26.00 17.53
N ALA A 443 -15.38 24.96 18.18
CA ALA A 443 -14.58 23.97 18.89
C ALA A 443 -14.10 22.87 17.92
N VAL A 444 -12.87 22.39 18.11
CA VAL A 444 -12.33 21.26 17.33
C VAL A 444 -13.14 20.01 17.65
N CYS A 445 -13.59 19.32 16.60
CA CYS A 445 -14.26 18.04 16.73
C CYS A 445 -13.25 16.95 17.10
N CYS A 446 -13.59 16.13 18.08
CA CYS A 446 -12.76 15.03 18.53
C CYS A 446 -13.28 13.70 18.00
N GLN A 447 -12.38 12.72 17.86
CA GLN A 447 -12.79 11.35 17.59
C GLN A 447 -13.71 10.83 18.71
N GLY A 448 -14.73 10.08 18.34
CA GLY A 448 -15.72 9.53 19.24
C GLY A 448 -16.82 10.50 19.68
N GLN A 449 -16.78 11.77 19.26
CA GLN A 449 -17.79 12.75 19.59
C GLN A 449 -19.16 12.36 19.02
N GLN A 450 -20.23 12.47 19.81
CA GLN A 450 -21.60 12.32 19.30
C GLN A 450 -22.00 13.54 18.48
N VAL A 451 -22.54 13.31 17.29
CA VAL A 451 -23.04 14.34 16.37
C VAL A 451 -24.47 14.04 15.97
N ALA A 452 -25.23 15.09 15.65
CA ALA A 452 -26.64 14.99 15.28
C ALA A 452 -26.86 15.29 13.79
N ALA A 453 -27.83 14.61 13.17
CA ALA A 453 -28.36 15.01 11.88
C ALA A 453 -28.85 16.47 11.93
N GLY A 454 -28.57 17.23 10.88
CA GLY A 454 -28.85 18.67 10.83
C GLY A 454 -27.74 19.56 11.41
N GLN A 455 -26.73 18.99 12.09
CA GLN A 455 -25.57 19.75 12.55
C GLN A 455 -24.68 20.15 11.36
N LEU A 456 -24.13 21.36 11.44
CA LEU A 456 -23.15 21.87 10.48
C LEU A 456 -21.75 21.78 11.07
N LEU A 457 -20.82 21.17 10.33
CA LEU A 457 -19.40 21.15 10.66
C LEU A 457 -18.61 21.95 9.62
N LEU A 458 -17.43 22.44 9.99
CA LEU A 458 -16.49 23.09 9.09
C LEU A 458 -15.25 22.22 8.93
N LEU A 459 -15.01 21.76 7.71
CA LEU A 459 -13.85 20.95 7.35
C LEU A 459 -12.73 21.85 6.83
N GLN A 460 -11.62 21.89 7.55
CA GLN A 460 -10.45 22.68 7.19
C GLN A 460 -9.38 21.80 6.54
N VAL A 461 -8.82 22.27 5.44
CA VAL A 461 -7.70 21.63 4.76
C VAL A 461 -6.42 22.45 4.90
N GLN A 462 -5.32 21.76 5.15
CA GLN A 462 -3.97 22.29 5.00
C GLN A 462 -3.18 21.36 4.08
N ALA A 463 -2.56 21.92 3.06
CA ALA A 463 -1.81 21.15 2.07
C ALA A 463 -0.46 21.80 1.78
N SER A 464 0.57 20.98 1.66
CA SER A 464 1.89 21.28 1.10
C SER A 464 2.18 20.31 -0.04
N VAL A 465 3.37 20.37 -0.66
CA VAL A 465 3.75 19.37 -1.68
C VAL A 465 3.85 17.96 -1.09
N GLU A 466 4.25 17.85 0.17
CA GLU A 466 4.57 16.56 0.80
C GLU A 466 3.40 16.00 1.61
N GLN A 467 2.54 16.88 2.14
CA GLN A 467 1.55 16.49 3.13
C GLN A 467 0.20 17.18 2.91
N LEU A 468 -0.86 16.49 3.32
CA LEU A 468 -2.21 17.02 3.40
C LEU A 468 -2.79 16.61 4.76
N SER A 469 -3.37 17.57 5.47
CA SER A 469 -4.01 17.38 6.77
C SER A 469 -5.40 17.98 6.76
N LEU A 470 -6.37 17.26 7.32
CA LEU A 470 -7.74 17.71 7.48
C LEU A 470 -8.09 17.85 8.97
N SER A 471 -8.92 18.84 9.30
CA SER A 471 -9.45 19.03 10.65
C SER A 471 -10.94 19.39 10.58
N LEU A 472 -11.70 19.02 11.61
CA LEU A 472 -13.11 19.35 11.72
C LEU A 472 -13.35 20.31 12.89
N LEU A 473 -14.17 21.32 12.67
CA LEU A 473 -14.63 22.27 13.68
C LEU A 473 -16.16 22.22 13.76
N SER A 474 -16.72 22.29 14.96
CA SER A 474 -18.15 22.48 15.16
C SER A 474 -18.52 23.94 14.94
N SER A 475 -19.53 24.23 14.12
CA SER A 475 -20.08 25.60 14.06
C SER A 475 -20.92 25.85 15.32
N SER A 476 -20.64 26.92 16.07
CA SER A 476 -21.52 27.40 17.13
C SER A 476 -22.77 28.03 16.48
N SER A 477 -23.95 27.52 16.79
CA SER A 477 -25.21 28.17 16.43
C SER A 477 -25.43 29.36 17.38
N SER A 478 -25.10 30.57 16.94
CA SER A 478 -25.65 31.78 17.53
C SER A 478 -26.37 32.61 16.46
N SER A 479 -27.63 32.90 16.78
CA SER A 479 -28.60 33.70 16.05
C SER A 479 -28.03 35.01 15.49
N SER A 480 -28.51 35.37 14.29
CA SER A 480 -28.46 36.68 13.64
C SER A 480 -28.06 37.86 14.54
N GLY A 481 -26.86 38.39 14.34
CA GLY A 481 -26.39 39.66 14.91
C GLY A 481 -25.16 40.15 14.16
N ALA A 482 -25.23 41.37 13.65
CA ALA A 482 -24.26 41.98 12.74
C ALA A 482 -22.82 41.99 13.29
N ALA A 483 -21.85 41.69 12.42
CA ALA A 483 -20.43 41.77 12.69
C ALA A 483 -19.96 43.23 12.81
N THR A 484 -19.48 43.62 13.99
CA THR A 484 -18.57 44.76 14.16
C THR A 484 -17.31 44.29 14.86
N GLY A 485 -16.17 44.76 14.35
CA GLY A 485 -14.85 44.15 14.53
C GLY A 485 -14.38 43.94 15.97
N ASP A 486 -13.72 42.81 16.19
CA ASP A 486 -12.89 42.57 17.37
C ASP A 486 -11.78 41.55 17.04
N SER A 487 -10.67 42.04 16.50
CA SER A 487 -9.50 41.25 16.08
C SER A 487 -8.64 40.72 17.24
N LEU A 488 -8.99 41.02 18.50
CA LEU A 488 -8.22 40.64 19.69
C LEU A 488 -8.79 39.41 20.42
N HIS A 489 -10.05 39.02 20.18
CA HIS A 489 -10.68 37.86 20.82
C HIS A 489 -10.33 36.51 20.15
N SER A 490 -9.69 36.50 18.98
CA SER A 490 -9.31 35.28 18.24
C SER A 490 -7.93 34.71 18.60
N LEU A 491 -7.11 35.47 19.34
CA LEU A 491 -5.71 35.12 19.64
C LEU A 491 -5.58 33.84 20.49
N PRO A 492 -6.38 33.62 21.55
CA PRO A 492 -6.36 32.37 22.31
C PRO A 492 -6.78 31.16 21.45
N GLN A 493 -7.71 31.35 20.52
CA GLN A 493 -8.20 30.31 19.61
C GLN A 493 -7.15 29.94 18.55
N GLN A 494 -6.52 30.94 17.93
CA GLN A 494 -5.39 30.75 17.02
C GLN A 494 -4.21 30.09 17.73
N LEU A 495 -3.92 30.47 18.98
CA LEU A 495 -2.85 29.87 19.77
C LEU A 495 -3.19 28.42 20.18
N ALA A 496 -4.44 28.12 20.52
CA ALA A 496 -4.89 26.75 20.80
C ALA A 496 -4.82 25.87 19.54
N GLN A 497 -5.23 26.41 18.40
CA GLN A 497 -5.17 25.75 17.10
C GLN A 497 -3.72 25.50 16.67
N LEU A 498 -2.83 26.49 16.82
CA LEU A 498 -1.39 26.36 16.57
C LEU A 498 -0.72 25.36 17.52
N LYS A 499 -1.09 25.35 18.80
CA LYS A 499 -0.59 24.36 19.76
C LYS A 499 -1.03 22.95 19.39
N LEU A 500 -2.30 22.76 19.05
CA LEU A 500 -2.83 21.46 18.61
C LEU A 500 -2.15 20.99 17.31
N GLN A 501 -1.88 21.92 16.40
CA GLN A 501 -1.21 21.67 15.12
C GLN A 501 0.27 21.30 15.33
N GLN A 502 0.99 22.00 16.21
CA GLN A 502 2.34 21.63 16.63
C GLN A 502 2.36 20.27 17.35
N GLN A 503 1.38 19.98 18.19
CA GLN A 503 1.29 18.72 18.93
C GLN A 503 1.02 17.53 17.99
N GLN A 504 0.13 17.70 17.00
CA GLN A 504 -0.10 16.70 15.94
C GLN A 504 1.15 16.49 15.06
N GLN A 505 1.86 17.56 14.70
CA GLN A 505 3.11 17.47 13.92
C GLN A 505 4.23 16.76 14.68
N GLN A 506 4.39 17.06 15.98
CA GLN A 506 5.39 16.41 16.85
C GLN A 506 5.09 14.93 17.10
N GLN A 507 3.82 14.56 17.31
CA GLN A 507 3.41 13.15 17.47
C GLN A 507 3.60 12.33 16.19
N CYS A 508 3.35 12.92 15.02
CA CYS A 508 3.53 12.23 13.74
C CYS A 508 5.00 11.95 13.37
N GLY A 509 5.94 12.78 13.83
CA GLY A 509 7.36 12.64 13.49
C GLY A 509 7.99 11.34 14.00
N ALA A 510 7.64 10.92 15.22
CA ALA A 510 8.12 9.67 15.81
C ALA A 510 7.31 8.44 15.36
N ALA A 511 5.97 8.56 15.29
CA ALA A 511 5.10 7.46 14.85
C ALA A 511 5.26 7.10 13.36
N GLY A 512 5.73 8.04 12.54
CA GLY A 512 6.04 7.82 11.12
C GLY A 512 7.18 6.82 10.89
N GLN A 513 8.08 6.65 11.87
CA GLN A 513 9.24 5.74 11.79
C GLN A 513 8.89 4.29 12.18
N VAL A 514 7.80 4.08 12.92
CA VAL A 514 7.34 2.75 13.37
C VAL A 514 6.28 2.19 12.40
N LEU A 515 6.32 0.91 12.04
CA LEU A 515 5.40 0.34 11.05
C LEU A 515 3.91 0.53 11.43
N PRO A 516 3.02 0.84 10.46
CA PRO A 516 1.65 1.26 10.75
C PRO A 516 0.73 0.16 11.30
N TYR A 517 1.13 -1.11 11.29
CA TYR A 517 0.26 -2.22 11.68
C TYR A 517 0.27 -2.53 13.18
N HIS A 518 1.15 -1.93 13.98
CA HIS A 518 1.27 -2.24 15.42
C HIS A 518 -0.05 -2.03 16.20
N PRO A 519 -0.81 -0.92 16.04
CA PRO A 519 -2.10 -0.77 16.74
C PRO A 519 -3.09 -1.88 16.37
N SER A 520 -3.23 -2.18 15.08
CA SER A 520 -4.11 -3.24 14.58
C SER A 520 -3.69 -4.65 15.03
N MET A 521 -2.39 -4.89 15.23
CA MET A 521 -1.86 -6.15 15.74
C MET A 521 -2.15 -6.29 17.25
N LEU A 522 -2.04 -5.22 18.03
CA LEU A 522 -2.41 -5.20 19.45
C LEU A 522 -3.91 -5.39 19.67
N ASN A 523 -4.74 -5.00 18.69
CA ASN A 523 -6.17 -5.28 18.67
C ASN A 523 -6.54 -6.70 18.21
N ASP A 524 -5.56 -7.54 17.85
CA ASP A 524 -5.79 -8.96 17.67
C ASP A 524 -5.80 -9.67 19.03
N HIS A 525 -7.01 -9.80 19.58
CA HIS A 525 -7.21 -10.43 20.86
C HIS A 525 -7.05 -11.96 20.81
N ALA A 526 -7.26 -12.60 19.66
CA ALA A 526 -7.04 -14.05 19.53
C ALA A 526 -5.55 -14.38 19.61
N ARG A 527 -4.73 -13.61 18.86
CA ARG A 527 -3.27 -13.62 18.95
C ARG A 527 -2.80 -13.38 20.38
N THR A 528 -3.27 -12.31 21.00
CA THR A 528 -2.87 -11.93 22.36
C THR A 528 -3.18 -13.04 23.36
N ARG A 529 -4.34 -13.70 23.28
CA ARG A 529 -4.67 -14.83 24.17
C ARG A 529 -3.78 -16.06 23.95
N ALA A 530 -3.48 -16.41 22.70
CA ALA A 530 -2.63 -17.56 22.39
C ALA A 530 -1.23 -17.39 22.98
N TYR A 531 -0.63 -16.21 22.79
CA TYR A 531 0.66 -15.88 23.39
C TYR A 531 0.62 -15.85 24.92
N ASP A 532 -0.38 -15.19 25.53
CA ASP A 532 -0.49 -15.08 26.99
C ASP A 532 -0.59 -16.46 27.65
N GLN A 533 -1.42 -17.36 27.11
CA GLN A 533 -1.57 -18.73 27.62
C GLN A 533 -0.30 -19.55 27.43
N GLY A 534 0.29 -19.49 26.24
CA GLY A 534 1.51 -20.22 25.90
C GLY A 534 2.71 -19.81 26.74
N ILE A 535 2.94 -18.50 26.87
CA ILE A 535 4.01 -17.93 27.69
C ILE A 535 3.79 -18.26 29.17
N ALA A 536 2.56 -18.11 29.67
CA ALA A 536 2.25 -18.44 31.07
C ALA A 536 2.55 -19.91 31.39
N ALA A 537 2.14 -20.83 30.53
CA ALA A 537 2.44 -22.25 30.69
C ALA A 537 3.94 -22.54 30.65
N ALA A 538 4.66 -21.99 29.66
CA ALA A 538 6.10 -22.19 29.52
C ALA A 538 6.89 -21.62 30.71
N VAL A 539 6.51 -20.45 31.23
CA VAL A 539 7.11 -19.87 32.43
C VAL A 539 6.82 -20.70 33.66
N GLN A 540 5.59 -21.21 33.81
CA GLN A 540 5.22 -22.07 34.94
C GLN A 540 6.04 -23.38 34.93
N GLU A 541 6.17 -24.04 33.78
CA GLU A 541 7.01 -25.22 33.60
C GLU A 541 8.47 -24.93 33.94
N LEU A 542 9.01 -23.82 33.42
CA LEU A 542 10.38 -23.40 33.69
C LEU A 542 10.61 -23.17 35.20
N MET A 543 9.68 -22.52 35.89
CA MET A 543 9.80 -22.26 37.33
C MET A 543 9.69 -23.53 38.18
N GLN A 544 8.88 -24.51 37.77
CA GLN A 544 8.84 -25.82 38.42
C GLN A 544 10.15 -26.59 38.27
N GLN A 545 10.86 -26.42 37.15
CA GLN A 545 12.17 -27.05 36.93
C GLN A 545 13.31 -26.35 37.70
N GLN A 546 13.13 -25.08 38.07
CA GLN A 546 14.14 -24.29 38.79
C GLN A 546 14.12 -24.50 40.32
N THR A 547 13.20 -25.28 40.89
CA THR A 547 13.21 -25.58 42.33
C THR A 547 14.50 -26.27 42.75
N GLY A 548 15.41 -25.53 43.41
CA GLY A 548 16.71 -26.00 43.89
C GLY A 548 17.93 -25.44 43.15
N SER A 549 17.74 -24.64 42.10
CA SER A 549 18.81 -23.94 41.37
C SER A 549 19.19 -22.62 42.06
N CYS A 550 20.48 -22.27 42.06
CA CYS A 550 20.99 -21.03 42.65
C CYS A 550 21.04 -19.84 41.67
N SER A 551 20.70 -20.04 40.40
CA SER A 551 20.75 -18.99 39.36
C SER A 551 19.39 -18.77 38.71
N ALA A 552 19.03 -17.50 38.48
CA ALA A 552 17.82 -17.13 37.75
C ALA A 552 17.83 -17.71 36.32
N ALA A 553 16.71 -18.27 35.89
CA ALA A 553 16.54 -18.67 34.50
C ALA A 553 16.45 -17.44 33.60
N VAL A 554 16.88 -17.56 32.34
CA VAL A 554 16.82 -16.47 31.37
C VAL A 554 15.70 -16.73 30.36
N VAL A 555 14.85 -15.71 30.18
CA VAL A 555 13.88 -15.61 29.08
C VAL A 555 14.40 -14.59 28.08
N LEU A 556 14.45 -14.95 26.80
CA LEU A 556 14.82 -14.06 25.72
C LEU A 556 13.60 -13.74 24.84
N ASP A 557 13.28 -12.45 24.71
CA ASP A 557 12.25 -11.93 23.80
C ASP A 557 12.90 -11.37 22.53
N VAL A 558 12.71 -12.08 21.40
CA VAL A 558 13.32 -11.75 20.10
C VAL A 558 12.34 -10.94 19.26
N GLY A 559 12.67 -9.68 19.00
CA GLY A 559 11.77 -8.75 18.32
C GLY A 559 10.64 -8.31 19.24
N CYS A 560 10.98 -7.81 20.43
CA CYS A 560 9.99 -7.60 21.50
C CYS A 560 8.91 -6.57 21.14
N GLY A 561 9.13 -5.75 20.12
CA GLY A 561 8.18 -4.76 19.65
C GLY A 561 7.82 -3.79 20.78
N THR A 562 6.54 -3.73 21.12
CA THR A 562 6.03 -2.90 22.24
C THR A 562 6.27 -3.51 23.63
N GLY A 563 6.96 -4.66 23.73
CA GLY A 563 7.28 -5.34 24.99
C GLY A 563 6.13 -6.19 25.55
N LEU A 564 5.08 -6.47 24.78
CA LEU A 564 3.92 -7.24 25.26
C LEU A 564 4.30 -8.63 25.75
N LEU A 565 5.07 -9.39 24.96
CA LEU A 565 5.45 -10.77 25.32
C LEU A 565 6.36 -10.80 26.56
N SER A 566 7.29 -9.85 26.65
CA SER A 566 8.08 -9.60 27.86
C SER A 566 7.21 -9.32 29.09
N MET A 567 6.16 -8.48 28.97
CA MET A 567 5.22 -8.22 30.07
C MET A 567 4.42 -9.47 30.46
N MET A 568 4.02 -10.30 29.48
CA MET A 568 3.38 -11.59 29.74
C MET A 568 4.29 -12.52 30.54
N ALA A 569 5.56 -12.65 30.14
CA ALA A 569 6.55 -13.46 30.85
C ALA A 569 6.79 -12.95 32.28
N ALA A 570 6.94 -11.62 32.46
CA ALA A 570 7.12 -11.00 33.77
C ALA A 570 5.91 -11.24 34.69
N THR A 571 4.70 -11.10 34.15
CA THR A 571 3.45 -11.32 34.88
C THR A 571 3.28 -12.78 35.30
N ALA A 572 3.57 -13.72 34.39
CA ALA A 572 3.51 -15.15 34.69
C ALA A 572 4.54 -15.52 35.77
N ALA A 573 5.75 -14.96 35.71
CA ALA A 573 6.78 -15.17 36.72
C ALA A 573 6.37 -14.63 38.09
N ALA A 574 5.78 -13.44 38.14
CA ALA A 574 5.26 -12.85 39.38
C ALA A 574 4.12 -13.70 39.99
N ALA A 575 3.21 -14.21 39.16
CA ALA A 575 2.12 -15.08 39.61
C ALA A 575 2.66 -16.41 40.18
N ALA A 576 3.63 -17.02 39.53
CA ALA A 576 4.25 -18.27 39.98
C ALA A 576 5.17 -18.09 41.21
N ALA A 577 5.71 -16.88 41.45
CA ALA A 577 6.54 -16.58 42.63
C ALA A 577 5.76 -16.45 43.95
N GLY A 578 4.41 -16.40 43.92
CA GLY A 578 3.57 -16.43 45.13
C GLY A 578 3.83 -15.31 46.15
N GLY A 579 4.31 -14.14 45.70
CA GLY A 579 4.68 -13.01 46.57
C GLY A 579 6.18 -12.88 46.88
N GLY A 580 7.02 -13.81 46.38
CA GLY A 580 8.47 -13.68 46.37
C GLY A 580 9.00 -12.74 45.28
N ASP A 581 10.29 -12.42 45.32
CA ASP A 581 10.95 -11.56 44.34
C ASP A 581 11.21 -12.33 43.03
N ALA A 582 10.31 -12.19 42.06
CA ALA A 582 10.38 -12.87 40.76
C ALA A 582 11.67 -12.55 39.97
N SER A 583 12.28 -11.38 40.21
CA SER A 583 13.54 -10.99 39.55
C SER A 583 14.73 -11.87 39.96
N LYS A 584 14.65 -12.56 41.10
CA LYS A 584 15.66 -13.53 41.55
C LYS A 584 15.49 -14.91 40.91
N LEU A 585 14.31 -15.19 40.37
CA LEU A 585 13.98 -16.49 39.78
C LEU A 585 14.11 -16.45 38.26
N LEU A 586 13.81 -15.31 37.64
CA LEU A 586 13.74 -15.18 36.20
C LEU A 586 14.20 -13.79 35.73
N HIS A 587 15.17 -13.78 34.81
CA HIS A 587 15.66 -12.59 34.12
C HIS A 587 15.10 -12.55 32.70
N ILE A 588 14.55 -11.40 32.28
CA ILE A 588 13.96 -11.24 30.96
C ILE A 588 14.81 -10.25 30.17
N ALA A 589 15.43 -10.71 29.09
CA ALA A 589 16.15 -9.88 28.13
C ALA A 589 15.31 -9.75 26.86
N ALA A 590 15.06 -8.52 26.42
CA ALA A 590 14.23 -8.21 25.27
C ALA A 590 15.05 -7.46 24.22
N ALA A 591 14.97 -7.88 22.95
CA ALA A 591 15.71 -7.27 21.85
C ALA A 591 14.76 -6.61 20.85
N GLU A 592 14.95 -5.30 20.64
CA GLU A 592 14.23 -4.53 19.61
C GLU A 592 15.22 -3.66 18.85
N ARG A 593 15.20 -3.76 17.52
CA ARG A 593 16.13 -3.00 16.68
C ARG A 593 15.67 -1.56 16.45
N GLU A 594 14.36 -1.34 16.38
CA GLU A 594 13.77 -0.05 16.05
C GLU A 594 13.79 0.88 17.27
N PRO A 595 14.54 2.00 17.24
CA PRO A 595 14.65 2.91 18.38
C PRO A 595 13.29 3.39 18.89
N GLY A 596 12.38 3.75 17.97
CA GLY A 596 11.05 4.25 18.32
C GLY A 596 10.22 3.19 19.06
N LEU A 597 10.33 1.93 18.65
CA LEU A 597 9.56 0.84 19.22
C LEU A 597 10.16 0.35 20.56
N ALA A 598 11.49 0.31 20.67
CA ALA A 598 12.20 0.04 21.91
C ALA A 598 11.86 1.08 23.00
N ALA A 599 11.77 2.36 22.63
CA ALA A 599 11.35 3.43 23.54
C ALA A 599 9.90 3.23 24.03
N VAL A 600 9.00 2.79 23.16
CA VAL A 600 7.62 2.46 23.54
C VAL A 600 7.58 1.27 24.50
N ALA A 601 8.37 0.22 24.25
CA ALA A 601 8.47 -0.92 25.17
C ALA A 601 8.96 -0.50 26.56
N GLN A 602 10.01 0.32 26.63
CA GLN A 602 10.53 0.85 27.90
C GLN A 602 9.48 1.69 28.65
N GLN A 603 8.71 2.53 27.95
CA GLN A 603 7.63 3.32 28.56
C GLN A 603 6.51 2.44 29.11
N LEU A 604 6.09 1.41 28.35
CA LEU A 604 5.07 0.47 28.79
C LEU A 604 5.55 -0.34 30.00
N LEU A 605 6.78 -0.85 29.98
CA LEU A 605 7.37 -1.57 31.12
C LEU A 605 7.47 -0.68 32.36
N ALA A 606 7.85 0.58 32.21
CA ALA A 606 7.90 1.55 33.31
C ALA A 606 6.51 1.83 33.89
N ALA A 607 5.49 1.97 33.03
CA ALA A 607 4.09 2.15 33.45
C ALA A 607 3.56 0.97 34.29
N HIS A 608 4.09 -0.24 34.07
CA HIS A 608 3.75 -1.44 34.84
C HIS A 608 4.74 -1.77 35.97
N GLY A 609 5.76 -0.93 36.20
CA GLY A 609 6.78 -1.17 37.22
C GLY A 609 7.72 -2.36 36.92
N MET A 610 7.77 -2.84 35.68
CA MET A 610 8.51 -4.04 35.27
C MET A 610 9.96 -3.77 34.81
N GLN A 611 10.38 -2.50 34.79
CA GLN A 611 11.71 -2.05 34.33
C GLN A 611 12.92 -2.64 35.07
N GLN A 612 12.71 -3.21 36.26
CA GLN A 612 13.78 -3.89 37.03
C GLN A 612 13.88 -5.39 36.70
N GLN A 613 12.84 -5.97 36.10
CA GLN A 613 12.78 -7.39 35.75
C GLN A 613 13.06 -7.63 34.26
N VAL A 614 12.66 -6.69 33.41
CA VAL A 614 12.80 -6.75 31.96
C VAL A 614 13.85 -5.74 31.49
N ALA A 615 14.91 -6.23 30.86
CA ALA A 615 15.94 -5.41 30.22
C ALA A 615 15.66 -5.30 28.71
N VAL A 616 15.37 -4.09 28.21
CA VAL A 616 15.18 -3.84 26.77
C VAL A 616 16.49 -3.35 26.16
N HIS A 617 17.03 -4.14 25.24
CA HIS A 617 18.23 -3.84 24.47
C HIS A 617 17.84 -3.37 23.08
N GLN A 618 18.25 -2.15 22.71
CA GLN A 618 18.03 -1.61 21.38
C GLN A 618 19.02 -2.23 20.36
N LYS A 619 18.85 -3.53 20.09
CA LYS A 619 19.77 -4.39 19.34
C LYS A 619 18.98 -5.46 18.58
N LEU A 620 19.57 -5.96 17.49
CA LEU A 620 19.17 -7.27 16.95
C LEU A 620 19.60 -8.39 17.90
N SER A 621 18.91 -9.53 17.89
CA SER A 621 19.34 -10.71 18.68
C SER A 621 20.79 -11.11 18.36
N SER A 622 21.20 -11.02 17.09
CA SER A 622 22.57 -11.30 16.64
C SER A 622 23.64 -10.34 17.17
N GLN A 623 23.24 -9.26 17.85
CA GLN A 623 24.13 -8.26 18.44
C GLN A 623 24.16 -8.36 19.98
N LEU A 624 23.36 -9.24 20.57
CA LEU A 624 23.38 -9.48 22.01
C LEU A 624 24.65 -10.22 22.43
N SER A 625 25.23 -9.76 23.52
CA SER A 625 26.42 -10.36 24.14
C SER A 625 26.03 -11.25 25.32
N LEU A 626 26.71 -12.40 25.45
CA LEU A 626 26.61 -13.27 26.63
C LEU A 626 27.74 -12.98 27.61
N ALA A 627 27.46 -13.11 28.90
CA ALA A 627 28.49 -13.10 29.91
C ALA A 627 29.48 -14.23 29.61
N ALA A 628 30.79 -13.95 29.68
CA ALA A 628 31.79 -14.98 29.50
C ALA A 628 31.59 -16.05 30.58
N ASP A 629 31.48 -17.32 30.16
CA ASP A 629 31.47 -18.45 31.07
C ASP A 629 32.72 -18.36 31.95
N GLY A 630 32.55 -18.01 33.23
CA GLY A 630 33.62 -18.20 34.20
C GLY A 630 34.03 -19.68 34.16
N PRO A 631 35.33 -20.01 34.28
CA PRO A 631 35.75 -21.41 34.26
C PRO A 631 34.97 -22.14 35.37
N ALA A 632 34.35 -23.26 35.02
CA ALA A 632 33.71 -24.16 35.96
C ALA A 632 34.73 -24.49 37.07
N SER A 633 34.61 -23.85 38.23
CA SER A 633 35.51 -24.07 39.35
C SER A 633 35.15 -25.40 40.00
N THR A 634 35.91 -26.43 39.64
CA THR A 634 36.17 -27.55 40.54
C THR A 634 36.66 -26.98 41.87
N GLY A 635 35.98 -27.33 42.96
CA GLY A 635 36.15 -26.72 44.27
C GLY A 635 37.56 -26.84 44.84
N ALA A 636 37.96 -25.81 45.59
CA ALA A 636 38.65 -25.86 46.88
C ALA A 636 39.17 -24.44 47.22
N ASP A 637 38.82 -23.99 48.43
CA ASP A 637 39.56 -23.05 49.29
C ASP A 637 40.07 -21.71 48.73
N ALA A 638 39.53 -20.60 49.26
CA ALA A 638 40.30 -19.73 50.17
C ALA A 638 39.48 -18.51 50.61
N CYS A 639 39.16 -18.47 51.90
CA CYS A 639 38.94 -17.24 52.64
C CYS A 639 40.27 -16.46 52.76
N SER A 640 40.31 -15.18 52.39
CA SER A 640 41.03 -14.15 53.17
C SER A 640 40.76 -12.74 52.65
N ALA A 641 40.93 -11.79 53.58
CA ALA A 641 40.38 -10.45 53.60
C ALA A 641 41.15 -9.40 52.78
N GLY A 642 40.42 -8.37 52.37
CA GLY A 642 40.81 -6.96 52.56
C GLY A 642 41.63 -6.31 51.45
N SER A 643 40.97 -5.53 50.59
CA SER A 643 41.54 -4.23 50.19
C SER A 643 40.47 -3.24 49.77
N ARG A 644 40.70 -2.00 50.20
CA ARG A 644 39.84 -0.82 50.14
C ARG A 644 39.49 -0.40 48.72
N ALA A 645 38.24 0.05 48.58
CA ALA A 645 37.75 0.80 47.45
C ALA A 645 38.60 2.06 47.18
N THR A 646 39.08 2.17 45.95
CA THR A 646 39.44 3.44 45.32
C THR A 646 38.47 3.70 44.19
N SER A 647 37.68 4.74 44.37
CA SER A 647 36.84 5.36 43.35
C SER A 647 37.71 5.96 42.25
N SER A 648 37.60 5.44 41.03
CA SER A 648 37.96 6.19 39.82
C SER A 648 37.03 5.79 38.68
N SER A 649 36.30 6.79 38.22
CA SER A 649 35.32 6.79 37.14
C SER A 649 35.91 6.47 35.75
N SER A 650 35.02 5.95 34.91
CA SER A 650 34.99 6.05 33.44
C SER A 650 36.04 5.29 32.63
N SER A 651 35.81 3.98 32.50
CA SER A 651 35.80 3.31 31.18
C SER A 651 34.84 2.12 31.28
N SER A 652 33.71 2.17 30.55
CA SER A 652 32.70 1.12 30.55
C SER A 652 33.20 -0.09 29.76
N SER A 653 33.95 -0.97 30.41
CA SER A 653 34.02 -2.39 30.04
C SER A 653 32.60 -2.95 30.16
N GLY A 654 31.88 -2.99 29.03
CA GLY A 654 30.44 -3.23 28.98
C GLY A 654 30.03 -4.54 29.61
N ALA A 655 29.09 -4.48 30.56
CA ALA A 655 28.41 -5.66 31.07
C ALA A 655 27.70 -6.39 29.91
N ALA A 656 27.70 -7.71 29.93
CA ALA A 656 27.01 -8.51 28.93
C ALA A 656 25.50 -8.26 28.94
N ASP A 657 24.86 -8.41 27.78
CA ASP A 657 23.41 -8.22 27.64
C ASP A 657 22.63 -9.36 28.31
N LEU A 658 23.09 -10.61 28.15
CA LEU A 658 22.50 -11.78 28.77
C LEU A 658 23.43 -12.35 29.84
N PRO A 659 22.94 -12.62 31.08
CA PRO A 659 23.75 -13.19 32.14
C PRO A 659 24.06 -14.67 31.94
N ALA A 660 23.22 -15.37 31.17
CA ALA A 660 23.37 -16.77 30.78
C ALA A 660 22.55 -17.04 29.50
N ARG A 661 22.72 -18.22 28.90
CA ARG A 661 21.89 -18.66 27.77
C ARG A 661 20.42 -18.83 28.21
N ALA A 662 19.50 -18.46 27.33
CA ALA A 662 18.07 -18.52 27.55
C ALA A 662 17.55 -19.96 27.62
N ALA A 663 16.71 -20.23 28.62
CA ALA A 663 15.97 -21.49 28.78
C ALA A 663 14.58 -21.43 28.12
N LEU A 664 14.06 -20.23 27.91
CA LEU A 664 12.84 -19.96 27.17
C LEU A 664 13.08 -18.80 26.20
N VAL A 665 12.69 -18.99 24.95
CA VAL A 665 12.71 -17.97 23.91
C VAL A 665 11.26 -17.65 23.53
N VAL A 666 10.85 -16.40 23.71
CA VAL A 666 9.60 -15.89 23.15
C VAL A 666 9.94 -15.05 21.92
N HIS A 667 9.15 -15.14 20.87
CA HIS A 667 9.41 -14.37 19.66
C HIS A 667 8.14 -14.06 18.88
N GLU A 668 8.19 -12.92 18.21
CA GLU A 668 7.23 -12.60 17.19
C GLU A 668 7.88 -11.72 16.13
N ILE A 669 8.47 -12.40 15.16
CA ILE A 669 9.10 -11.80 13.99
C ILE A 669 8.47 -12.43 12.74
N PHE A 670 7.14 -12.38 12.69
CA PHE A 670 6.33 -12.87 11.58
C PHE A 670 5.80 -11.71 10.74
N GLY A 671 6.04 -11.78 9.43
CA GLY A 671 5.30 -11.00 8.45
C GLY A 671 4.12 -11.79 7.87
N THR A 672 3.46 -11.24 6.84
CA THR A 672 2.43 -11.95 6.05
C THR A 672 2.94 -13.30 5.51
N ASP A 673 4.17 -13.31 4.97
CA ASP A 673 4.95 -14.55 4.82
C ASP A 673 5.72 -14.73 6.14
N PRO A 674 5.58 -15.87 6.84
CA PRO A 674 6.21 -16.06 8.14
C PRO A 674 7.74 -15.97 8.09
N LEU A 675 8.36 -16.10 6.90
CA LEU A 675 9.81 -16.01 6.73
C LEU A 675 10.28 -14.59 6.37
N SER A 676 9.38 -13.68 5.99
CA SER A 676 9.72 -12.37 5.43
C SER A 676 10.45 -11.42 6.39
N GLU A 677 10.36 -11.67 7.70
CA GLU A 677 11.02 -10.89 8.75
C GLU A 677 12.30 -11.54 9.28
N GLN A 678 12.98 -12.36 8.46
CA GLN A 678 14.26 -13.02 8.81
C GLN A 678 14.14 -13.98 10.00
N LEU A 679 12.98 -14.64 10.13
CA LEU A 679 12.69 -15.63 11.17
C LEU A 679 13.77 -16.72 11.25
N LEU A 680 14.10 -17.36 10.12
CA LEU A 680 15.02 -18.51 10.11
C LEU A 680 16.45 -18.14 10.54
N PRO A 681 17.09 -17.09 9.98
CA PRO A 681 18.42 -16.69 10.46
C PRO A 681 18.42 -16.24 11.91
N ALA A 682 17.40 -15.49 12.35
CA ALA A 682 17.33 -14.97 13.71
C ALA A 682 17.23 -16.11 14.73
N LEU A 683 16.28 -17.03 14.54
CA LEU A 683 16.10 -18.15 15.46
C LEU A 683 17.25 -19.15 15.38
N ARG A 684 17.81 -19.44 14.20
CA ARG A 684 19.02 -20.27 14.08
C ARG A 684 20.20 -19.68 14.88
N GLN A 685 20.40 -18.37 14.80
CA GLN A 685 21.44 -17.70 15.58
C GLN A 685 21.17 -17.81 17.08
N VAL A 686 19.92 -17.62 17.51
CA VAL A 686 19.52 -17.79 18.91
C VAL A 686 19.79 -19.22 19.38
N GLN A 687 19.39 -20.24 18.62
CA GLN A 687 19.68 -21.64 18.92
C GLN A 687 21.20 -21.87 19.11
N GLN A 688 22.01 -21.40 18.17
CA GLN A 688 23.45 -21.66 18.20
C GLN A 688 24.17 -20.92 19.34
N GLN A 689 23.76 -19.68 19.63
CA GLN A 689 24.54 -18.77 20.45
C GLN A 689 23.87 -18.41 21.77
N LEU A 690 22.56 -18.15 21.80
CA LEU A 690 21.88 -17.48 22.91
C LEU A 690 20.98 -18.38 23.74
N ALA A 691 20.58 -19.55 23.23
CA ALA A 691 19.72 -20.49 23.94
C ALA A 691 20.50 -21.74 24.39
N VAL A 692 20.01 -22.39 25.46
CA VAL A 692 20.50 -23.71 25.88
C VAL A 692 19.89 -24.80 24.99
N PRO A 693 20.58 -25.93 24.76
CA PRO A 693 19.96 -27.10 24.14
C PRO A 693 18.72 -27.53 24.94
N GLY A 694 17.60 -27.76 24.25
CA GLY A 694 16.31 -28.08 24.89
C GLY A 694 15.55 -26.88 25.45
N ALA A 695 15.99 -25.64 25.16
CA ALA A 695 15.22 -24.45 25.46
C ALA A 695 13.81 -24.53 24.84
N ARG A 696 12.82 -24.00 25.56
CA ARG A 696 11.44 -23.89 25.08
C ARG A 696 11.31 -22.68 24.14
N PHE A 697 10.47 -22.79 23.12
CA PHE A 697 10.15 -21.69 22.21
C PHE A 697 8.65 -21.40 22.23
N VAL A 698 8.30 -20.11 22.26
CA VAL A 698 6.90 -19.66 22.13
C VAL A 698 6.82 -18.60 21.02
N PRO A 699 6.17 -18.90 19.87
CA PRO A 699 5.63 -20.21 19.50
C PRO A 699 6.71 -21.28 19.29
N ARG A 700 6.36 -22.56 19.49
CA ARG A 700 7.26 -23.72 19.33
C ARG A 700 7.52 -24.07 17.88
N CYS A 701 6.52 -23.89 17.03
CA CYS A 701 6.59 -24.19 15.61
C CYS A 701 5.69 -23.25 14.81
N VAL A 702 6.00 -23.13 13.52
CA VAL A 702 5.12 -22.50 12.54
C VAL A 702 4.76 -23.50 11.46
N ARG A 703 3.49 -23.53 11.08
CA ARG A 703 2.92 -24.39 10.06
C ARG A 703 2.35 -23.54 8.95
N VAL A 704 2.79 -23.80 7.71
CA VAL A 704 2.20 -23.20 6.51
C VAL A 704 1.03 -24.08 6.07
N VAL A 705 -0.13 -23.47 5.92
CA VAL A 705 -1.35 -24.09 5.37
C VAL A 705 -1.56 -23.55 3.96
N ALA A 706 -1.86 -24.43 3.01
CA ALA A 706 -2.14 -24.03 1.64
C ALA A 706 -3.27 -24.84 1.00
N ALA A 707 -3.85 -24.27 -0.06
CA ALA A 707 -4.81 -24.93 -0.93
C ALA A 707 -4.57 -24.52 -2.39
N VAL A 708 -4.88 -25.44 -3.31
CA VAL A 708 -5.00 -25.10 -4.73
C VAL A 708 -6.37 -24.47 -4.93
N ALA A 709 -6.41 -23.33 -5.60
CA ALA A 709 -7.62 -22.55 -5.80
C ALA A 709 -7.68 -21.96 -7.21
N MET A 710 -8.85 -21.44 -7.57
CA MET A 710 -9.07 -20.73 -8.81
C MET A 710 -9.84 -19.43 -8.56
N CYS A 711 -9.33 -18.31 -9.08
CA CYS A 711 -10.01 -17.02 -9.01
C CYS A 711 -9.77 -16.20 -10.30
N PRO A 712 -10.55 -16.45 -11.38
CA PRO A 712 -10.38 -15.75 -12.65
C PRO A 712 -10.64 -14.25 -12.55
N ALA A 713 -11.51 -13.81 -11.63
CA ALA A 713 -11.77 -12.38 -11.41
C ALA A 713 -10.56 -11.67 -10.81
N LEU A 714 -9.94 -12.23 -9.77
CA LEU A 714 -8.71 -11.70 -9.20
C LEU A 714 -7.60 -11.68 -10.26
N GLN A 715 -7.42 -12.78 -11.02
CA GLN A 715 -6.42 -12.81 -12.09
C GLN A 715 -6.62 -11.67 -13.08
N ARG A 716 -7.85 -11.42 -13.57
CA ARG A 716 -8.12 -10.29 -14.48
C ARG A 716 -7.83 -8.93 -13.87
N ALA A 717 -8.02 -8.77 -12.56
CA ALA A 717 -7.82 -7.50 -11.86
C ALA A 717 -6.34 -7.16 -11.62
N VAL A 718 -5.49 -8.18 -11.50
CA VAL A 718 -4.10 -8.01 -11.03
C VAL A 718 -3.06 -8.51 -12.02
N ARG A 719 -3.45 -9.31 -13.02
CA ARG A 719 -2.55 -9.84 -14.05
C ARG A 719 -2.61 -9.01 -15.32
N LEU A 720 -1.43 -8.74 -15.88
CA LEU A 720 -1.35 -8.17 -17.20
C LEU A 720 -1.93 -9.17 -18.21
N PRO A 721 -2.79 -8.73 -19.12
CA PRO A 721 -3.14 -9.55 -20.28
C PRO A 721 -1.93 -9.66 -21.21
N GLN A 722 -1.90 -10.69 -22.07
CA GLN A 722 -0.89 -10.76 -23.15
C GLN A 722 -1.04 -9.61 -24.15
N GLN A 723 -2.25 -9.06 -24.29
CA GLN A 723 -2.56 -7.90 -25.12
C GLN A 723 -3.43 -6.93 -24.31
N ALA A 724 -3.06 -5.65 -24.25
CA ALA A 724 -3.87 -4.65 -23.58
C ALA A 724 -5.17 -4.43 -24.36
N ALA A 725 -6.31 -4.53 -23.66
CA ALA A 725 -7.61 -4.27 -24.28
C ALA A 725 -7.66 -2.84 -24.81
N ALA A 726 -8.03 -2.69 -26.08
CA ALA A 726 -8.22 -1.40 -26.70
C ALA A 726 -9.23 -0.56 -25.90
N ALA A 727 -8.93 0.72 -25.69
CA ALA A 727 -9.98 1.69 -25.41
C ALA A 727 -11.01 1.64 -26.55
N ALA A 728 -12.28 1.94 -26.30
CA ALA A 728 -13.32 1.88 -27.34
C ALA A 728 -12.90 2.73 -28.56
N GLY A 729 -12.49 2.07 -29.66
CA GLY A 729 -11.99 2.71 -30.89
C GLY A 729 -10.47 2.94 -31.00
N ALA A 730 -9.63 2.40 -30.11
CA ALA A 730 -8.16 2.48 -30.15
C ALA A 730 -7.49 1.16 -30.57
N ALA A 731 -6.18 1.19 -30.86
CA ALA A 731 -5.38 0.00 -31.14
C ALA A 731 -5.17 -0.85 -29.86
N GLN A 732 -5.12 -2.17 -30.01
CA GLN A 732 -4.62 -3.07 -28.97
C GLN A 732 -3.09 -3.04 -29.01
N PHE A 733 -2.46 -2.99 -27.84
CA PHE A 733 -1.00 -2.95 -27.75
C PHE A 733 -0.44 -4.25 -27.16
N ASP A 734 0.70 -4.68 -27.68
CA ASP A 734 1.48 -5.75 -27.08
C ASP A 734 2.18 -5.23 -25.81
N VAL A 735 2.01 -5.97 -24.73
CA VAL A 735 2.61 -5.69 -23.41
C VAL A 735 3.39 -6.89 -22.89
N ALA A 736 3.72 -7.85 -23.76
CA ALA A 736 4.41 -9.09 -23.42
C ALA A 736 5.76 -8.86 -22.74
N SER A 737 6.50 -7.82 -23.12
CA SER A 737 7.78 -7.44 -22.51
C SER A 737 7.67 -7.04 -21.03
N LEU A 738 6.47 -6.67 -20.56
CA LEU A 738 6.21 -6.36 -19.16
C LEU A 738 5.85 -7.60 -18.31
N LEU A 739 5.43 -8.71 -18.92
CA LEU A 739 5.01 -9.93 -18.22
C LEU A 739 6.08 -10.53 -17.29
N PRO A 740 7.39 -10.51 -17.62
CA PRO A 740 8.43 -11.01 -16.72
C PRO A 740 8.57 -10.19 -15.42
N LEU A 741 8.17 -8.92 -15.44
CA LEU A 741 8.25 -8.01 -14.28
C LEU A 741 7.04 -8.10 -13.36
N GLN A 742 6.03 -8.88 -13.76
CA GLN A 742 4.83 -9.05 -12.97
C GLN A 742 5.12 -9.87 -11.70
N PRO A 743 4.70 -9.39 -10.52
CA PRO A 743 4.67 -10.18 -9.30
C PRO A 743 3.84 -11.45 -9.49
N ARG A 744 4.43 -12.61 -9.14
CA ARG A 744 3.72 -13.89 -9.13
C ARG A 744 2.89 -14.09 -7.87
N ARG A 745 3.37 -13.54 -6.76
CA ARG A 745 2.69 -13.55 -5.47
C ARG A 745 2.03 -12.22 -5.20
N LEU A 746 0.83 -12.29 -4.65
CA LEU A 746 0.09 -11.18 -4.08
C LEU A 746 -0.17 -11.45 -2.61
N GLU A 747 -0.13 -10.39 -1.82
CA GLU A 747 -0.59 -10.41 -0.44
C GLU A 747 -1.87 -9.58 -0.37
N LEU A 748 -2.94 -10.19 0.10
CA LEU A 748 -4.24 -9.55 0.26
C LEU A 748 -5.06 -10.25 1.34
N GLN A 749 -6.13 -9.59 1.76
CA GLN A 749 -7.12 -10.20 2.63
C GLN A 749 -8.02 -11.09 1.76
N LEU A 750 -7.91 -12.40 1.94
CA LEU A 750 -8.66 -13.34 1.11
C LEU A 750 -10.18 -13.21 1.30
N ASP A 751 -10.62 -12.68 2.44
CA ASP A 751 -11.99 -12.24 2.73
C ASP A 751 -12.55 -11.33 1.62
N ASP A 752 -11.72 -10.41 1.09
CA ASP A 752 -12.13 -9.43 0.08
C ASP A 752 -12.48 -10.10 -1.27
N VAL A 753 -12.03 -11.33 -1.49
CA VAL A 753 -12.29 -12.13 -2.70
C VAL A 753 -12.96 -13.47 -2.42
N ALA A 754 -13.40 -13.71 -1.18
CA ALA A 754 -13.87 -15.03 -0.73
C ALA A 754 -15.11 -15.54 -1.49
N ALA A 755 -15.97 -14.62 -1.95
CA ALA A 755 -17.14 -14.95 -2.76
C ALA A 755 -16.81 -15.32 -4.22
N GLN A 756 -15.58 -15.06 -4.67
CA GLN A 756 -15.14 -15.27 -6.07
C GLN A 756 -14.02 -16.32 -6.18
N LEU A 757 -13.40 -16.69 -5.05
CA LEU A 757 -12.33 -17.67 -4.99
C LEU A 757 -12.89 -19.06 -4.70
N GLN A 758 -12.59 -20.00 -5.59
CA GLN A 758 -13.01 -21.39 -5.49
C GLN A 758 -11.80 -22.25 -5.10
N LEU A 759 -11.87 -22.92 -3.95
CA LEU A 759 -10.93 -23.94 -3.51
C LEU A 759 -11.13 -25.21 -4.33
N LEU A 760 -10.03 -25.78 -4.83
CA LEU A 760 -10.00 -27.06 -5.57
C LEU A 760 -9.47 -28.20 -4.72
N THR A 761 -8.80 -27.89 -3.62
CA THR A 761 -8.39 -28.83 -2.57
C THR A 761 -8.88 -28.29 -1.22
N ALA A 762 -9.07 -29.16 -0.23
CA ALA A 762 -9.18 -28.70 1.14
C ALA A 762 -7.86 -28.01 1.57
N PRO A 763 -7.90 -26.93 2.37
CA PRO A 763 -6.69 -26.39 2.98
C PRO A 763 -6.01 -27.42 3.88
N ALA A 764 -4.71 -27.59 3.71
CA ALA A 764 -3.93 -28.57 4.47
C ALA A 764 -2.55 -28.02 4.86
N PRO A 765 -1.93 -28.54 5.94
CA PRO A 765 -0.54 -28.27 6.26
C PRO A 765 0.38 -28.74 5.13
N VAL A 766 1.29 -27.87 4.69
CA VAL A 766 2.24 -28.17 3.60
C VAL A 766 3.71 -28.05 3.99
N LEU A 767 3.99 -27.30 5.05
CA LEU A 767 5.30 -27.17 5.67
C LEU A 767 5.10 -26.95 7.18
N GLU A 768 5.93 -27.58 7.99
CA GLU A 768 6.05 -27.30 9.42
C GLU A 768 7.53 -27.08 9.73
N LEU A 769 7.82 -26.04 10.50
CA LEU A 769 9.16 -25.69 10.97
C LEU A 769 9.09 -25.70 12.49
N ASP A 770 9.74 -26.66 13.13
CA ASP A 770 9.71 -26.83 14.59
C ASP A 770 11.00 -26.26 15.18
N PHE A 771 10.87 -25.16 15.94
CA PHE A 771 12.03 -24.43 16.45
C PHE A 771 12.71 -25.14 17.63
N GLU A 772 12.07 -26.15 18.21
CA GLU A 772 12.63 -26.96 19.28
C GLU A 772 13.27 -28.24 18.73
N ALA A 773 12.62 -28.90 17.77
CA ALA A 773 13.09 -30.16 17.17
C ALA A 773 14.13 -29.94 16.06
N ASP A 774 13.96 -28.91 15.22
CA ASP A 774 14.89 -28.59 14.13
C ASP A 774 16.07 -27.77 14.66
N TRP A 775 17.08 -28.46 15.23
CA TRP A 775 18.24 -27.84 15.84
C TRP A 775 19.57 -28.29 15.21
N PRO A 776 20.31 -27.42 14.50
CA PRO A 776 19.98 -26.04 14.16
C PRO A 776 18.96 -25.96 13.00
N LEU A 777 18.15 -24.91 12.99
CA LEU A 777 17.14 -24.64 11.95
C LEU A 777 17.75 -24.62 10.55
N GLN A 778 17.08 -25.29 9.62
CA GLN A 778 17.46 -25.26 8.20
C GLN A 778 17.01 -23.95 7.55
N LEU A 779 17.95 -23.25 6.90
CA LEU A 779 17.66 -21.99 6.22
C LEU A 779 17.00 -22.16 4.84
N HIS A 780 17.09 -23.36 4.27
CA HIS A 780 16.56 -23.67 2.95
C HIS A 780 16.09 -25.12 2.92
N GLY A 781 15.10 -25.40 2.08
CA GLY A 781 14.67 -26.76 1.80
C GLY A 781 13.46 -26.81 0.90
N GLN A 782 12.92 -28.02 0.73
CA GLN A 782 11.72 -28.28 -0.05
C GLN A 782 10.91 -29.43 0.53
N ALA A 783 9.60 -29.34 0.44
CA ALA A 783 8.66 -30.38 0.83
C ALA A 783 7.60 -30.57 -0.27
N GLY A 784 7.28 -31.82 -0.58
CA GLY A 784 6.22 -32.18 -1.52
C GLY A 784 5.03 -32.77 -0.78
N VAL A 785 3.83 -32.28 -1.05
CA VAL A 785 2.58 -32.75 -0.43
C VAL A 785 1.56 -33.06 -1.52
N GLN A 786 0.92 -34.22 -1.39
CA GLN A 786 -0.21 -34.59 -2.24
C GLN A 786 -1.50 -34.04 -1.63
N LEU A 787 -2.19 -33.20 -2.39
CA LEU A 787 -3.46 -32.60 -2.00
C LEU A 787 -4.59 -33.25 -2.82
N PRO A 788 -5.48 -34.03 -2.19
CA PRO A 788 -6.63 -34.59 -2.89
C PRO A 788 -7.50 -33.50 -3.51
N ALA A 789 -7.87 -33.67 -4.77
CA ALA A 789 -8.82 -32.77 -5.42
C ALA A 789 -10.22 -32.98 -4.84
N LEU A 790 -10.94 -31.88 -4.62
CA LEU A 790 -12.34 -31.92 -4.22
C LEU A 790 -13.20 -32.45 -5.38
N GLU A 791 -14.28 -33.18 -5.09
CA GLU A 791 -15.22 -33.62 -6.12
C GLU A 791 -15.88 -32.43 -6.84
N GLN A 792 -16.13 -31.35 -6.09
CA GLN A 792 -16.63 -30.07 -6.57
C GLN A 792 -15.89 -28.96 -5.85
N GLY A 793 -15.50 -27.92 -6.59
CA GLY A 793 -14.78 -26.80 -5.99
C GLY A 793 -15.65 -26.03 -4.99
N LEU A 794 -15.09 -25.71 -3.83
CA LEU A 794 -15.76 -25.06 -2.71
C LEU A 794 -15.48 -23.56 -2.70
N LEU A 795 -16.50 -22.70 -2.60
CA LEU A 795 -16.24 -21.26 -2.41
C LEU A 795 -15.54 -21.01 -1.08
N LEU A 796 -14.53 -20.14 -1.08
CA LEU A 796 -13.80 -19.80 0.13
C LEU A 796 -14.73 -19.22 1.21
N SER A 797 -15.72 -18.40 0.83
CA SER A 797 -16.72 -17.88 1.77
C SER A 797 -17.49 -19.00 2.48
N SER A 798 -17.84 -20.07 1.78
CA SER A 798 -18.52 -21.24 2.35
C SER A 798 -17.60 -22.04 3.27
N TRP A 799 -16.31 -22.20 2.90
CA TRP A 799 -15.32 -22.82 3.78
C TRP A 799 -15.15 -22.01 5.07
N MET A 800 -15.02 -20.69 4.98
CA MET A 800 -14.89 -19.80 6.14
C MET A 800 -16.12 -19.87 7.07
N GLU A 801 -17.33 -19.95 6.51
CA GLU A 801 -18.56 -20.13 7.28
C GLU A 801 -18.57 -21.47 8.01
N GLN A 802 -18.13 -22.56 7.36
CA GLN A 802 -17.98 -23.88 8.00
C GLN A 802 -16.97 -23.82 9.15
N GLN A 803 -15.85 -23.11 8.99
CA GLN A 803 -14.86 -22.92 10.06
C GLN A 803 -15.43 -22.15 11.25
N ARG A 804 -16.27 -21.13 11.02
CA ARG A 804 -16.91 -20.36 12.11
C ARG A 804 -17.92 -21.17 12.92
N LEU A 805 -18.60 -22.12 12.28
CA LEU A 805 -19.62 -22.97 12.91
C LEU A 805 -19.02 -24.15 13.67
N GLN A 806 -17.72 -24.43 13.51
CA GLN A 806 -17.00 -25.47 14.25
C GLN A 806 -16.21 -24.83 15.41
N PRO A 807 -16.41 -25.26 16.67
CA PRO A 807 -15.70 -24.67 17.80
C PRO A 807 -14.18 -24.87 17.69
N GLN A 808 -13.42 -23.77 17.83
CA GLN A 808 -11.96 -23.75 17.85
C GLN A 808 -11.43 -24.70 18.94
N GLY A 809 -10.70 -25.75 18.55
CA GLY A 809 -10.07 -26.68 19.49
C GLY A 809 -9.90 -28.13 19.02
N GLN A 810 -10.44 -28.52 17.85
CA GLN A 810 -10.19 -29.85 17.29
C GLN A 810 -10.04 -29.80 15.76
N HIS A 811 -8.83 -29.55 15.28
CA HIS A 811 -8.37 -29.95 13.95
C HIS A 811 -7.09 -30.78 14.20
N VAL A 812 -6.86 -31.98 13.64
CA VAL A 812 -6.69 -32.30 12.21
C VAL A 812 -7.01 -33.79 11.88
N MET A 813 -7.46 -34.64 12.81
CA MET A 813 -7.59 -36.10 12.52
C MET A 813 -8.94 -36.61 11.98
N GLN A 814 -10.06 -35.88 12.08
CA GLN A 814 -11.39 -36.48 11.81
C GLN A 814 -11.95 -36.34 10.38
N GLN A 815 -11.40 -35.46 9.53
CA GLN A 815 -11.96 -35.28 8.17
C GLN A 815 -11.65 -36.42 7.19
N GLN A 816 -10.71 -37.33 7.50
CA GLN A 816 -10.49 -38.54 6.68
C GLN A 816 -11.52 -39.66 6.93
N GLN A 817 -12.32 -39.61 8.01
CA GLN A 817 -13.26 -40.70 8.33
C GLN A 817 -14.72 -40.43 7.92
N GLN A 818 -15.13 -39.18 7.67
CA GLN A 818 -16.54 -38.86 7.35
C GLN A 818 -16.90 -38.87 5.85
N GLN A 819 -15.94 -39.05 4.93
CA GLN A 819 -16.24 -39.09 3.48
C GLN A 819 -16.64 -40.48 2.95
N GLN A 820 -16.78 -41.50 3.81
CA GLN A 820 -17.21 -42.85 3.38
C GLN A 820 -18.74 -43.08 3.41
N GLN A 821 -19.56 -42.12 3.84
CA GLN A 821 -21.02 -42.33 3.90
C GLN A 821 -21.80 -41.08 3.48
N GLY A 822 -22.16 -41.00 2.20
CA GLY A 822 -23.07 -39.99 1.66
C GLY A 822 -23.64 -40.44 0.30
N GLY A 823 -24.88 -40.91 0.31
CA GLY A 823 -25.54 -41.57 -0.82
C GLY A 823 -25.71 -40.72 -2.09
N ALA A 824 -25.57 -41.40 -3.22
CA ALA A 824 -25.69 -40.89 -4.58
C ALA A 824 -27.11 -40.38 -4.90
N VAL A 825 -27.19 -39.16 -5.46
CA VAL A 825 -28.35 -38.72 -6.27
C VAL A 825 -27.87 -38.47 -7.68
N VAL A 826 -28.24 -39.37 -8.58
CA VAL A 826 -27.93 -39.35 -10.02
C VAL A 826 -28.81 -38.32 -10.72
N ARG A 827 -28.20 -37.32 -11.38
CA ARG A 827 -28.85 -36.56 -12.47
C ARG A 827 -27.97 -36.66 -13.72
N ARG A 828 -28.51 -37.25 -14.79
CA ARG A 828 -27.84 -37.47 -16.08
C ARG A 828 -27.77 -36.18 -16.92
N ASN A 829 -26.52 -35.84 -17.25
CA ASN A 829 -25.92 -35.26 -18.46
C ASN A 829 -26.73 -34.46 -19.50
N GLU A 830 -26.27 -33.22 -19.70
CA GLU A 830 -26.03 -32.58 -21.01
C GLU A 830 -24.69 -31.82 -20.96
N LYS A 831 -23.53 -32.47 -21.17
CA LYS A 831 -22.21 -31.80 -21.03
C LYS A 831 -21.12 -32.38 -21.94
N SER A 832 -21.07 -32.00 -23.22
CA SER A 832 -19.88 -32.25 -24.07
C SER A 832 -19.26 -30.94 -24.60
N ALA A 833 -20.09 -29.96 -25.00
CA ALA A 833 -19.59 -28.65 -25.44
C ALA A 833 -19.14 -27.74 -24.29
N GLN A 834 -19.77 -27.87 -23.12
CA GLN A 834 -19.51 -27.03 -21.94
C GLN A 834 -18.22 -27.42 -21.20
N GLN A 835 -17.83 -28.71 -21.25
CA GLN A 835 -16.57 -29.21 -20.69
C GLN A 835 -15.33 -28.73 -21.46
N LYS A 836 -15.39 -28.64 -22.80
CA LYS A 836 -14.28 -28.08 -23.61
C LYS A 836 -14.08 -26.58 -23.39
N LYS A 837 -15.16 -25.82 -23.16
CA LYS A 837 -15.09 -24.39 -22.79
C LYS A 837 -14.59 -24.19 -21.35
N ALA A 838 -14.93 -25.10 -20.43
CA ALA A 838 -14.43 -25.11 -19.05
C ALA A 838 -12.93 -25.45 -18.96
N ALA A 839 -12.43 -26.40 -19.77
CA ALA A 839 -11.00 -26.74 -19.80
C ALA A 839 -10.10 -25.61 -20.33
N ALA A 840 -10.55 -24.86 -21.35
CA ALA A 840 -9.84 -23.68 -21.85
C ALA A 840 -9.88 -22.49 -20.86
N ALA A 841 -10.87 -22.47 -19.95
CA ALA A 841 -10.98 -21.48 -18.87
C ALA A 841 -10.18 -21.90 -17.61
N ALA A 842 -10.01 -23.19 -17.34
CA ALA A 842 -9.37 -23.72 -16.12
C ALA A 842 -7.86 -23.46 -16.03
N GLY A 843 -7.18 -23.23 -17.17
CA GLY A 843 -5.79 -22.74 -17.17
C GLY A 843 -5.65 -21.28 -16.76
N LYS A 844 -6.75 -20.52 -16.72
CA LYS A 844 -6.78 -19.09 -16.38
C LYS A 844 -7.33 -18.91 -14.96
N GLY A 845 -6.42 -18.64 -14.02
CA GLY A 845 -6.78 -18.16 -12.70
C GLY A 845 -6.49 -19.17 -11.60
N LEU A 846 -5.86 -20.29 -11.94
CA LEU A 846 -5.31 -21.23 -10.99
C LEU A 846 -4.21 -20.56 -10.17
N CYS A 847 -4.29 -20.72 -8.86
CA CYS A 847 -3.34 -20.18 -7.90
C CYS A 847 -3.21 -21.12 -6.70
N VAL A 848 -2.15 -20.90 -5.92
CA VAL A 848 -2.00 -21.45 -4.59
C VAL A 848 -2.32 -20.35 -3.60
N VAL A 849 -3.27 -20.60 -2.70
CA VAL A 849 -3.51 -19.72 -1.55
C VAL A 849 -2.81 -20.29 -0.33
N SER A 850 -2.20 -19.44 0.49
CA SER A 850 -1.51 -19.89 1.69
C SER A 850 -1.56 -18.88 2.84
N TRP A 851 -1.49 -19.39 4.05
CA TRP A 851 -1.36 -18.66 5.31
C TRP A 851 -0.56 -19.52 6.30
N PHE A 852 -0.36 -19.04 7.52
CA PHE A 852 0.34 -19.80 8.55
C PHE A 852 -0.41 -19.86 9.88
N GLU A 853 -0.08 -20.88 10.64
CA GLU A 853 -0.51 -21.08 12.02
C GLU A 853 0.73 -21.31 12.88
N ALA A 854 0.70 -20.87 14.13
CA ALA A 854 1.83 -21.06 15.05
C ALA A 854 1.34 -21.63 16.38
N ASP A 855 2.02 -22.66 16.87
CA ASP A 855 1.69 -23.31 18.13
C ASP A 855 2.36 -22.55 19.28
N CYS A 856 1.58 -21.82 20.07
CA CYS A 856 2.07 -21.09 21.24
C CYS A 856 2.27 -22.01 22.47
N GLY A 857 1.86 -23.28 22.41
CA GLY A 857 1.84 -24.19 23.56
C GLY A 857 0.51 -24.15 24.32
N ALA A 858 0.35 -25.06 25.29
CA ALA A 858 -0.87 -25.22 26.11
C ALA A 858 -2.18 -25.39 25.31
N GLY A 859 -2.10 -25.86 24.07
CA GLY A 859 -3.25 -25.99 23.15
C GLY A 859 -3.66 -24.70 22.45
N GLY A 860 -2.94 -23.59 22.68
CA GLY A 860 -3.20 -22.29 22.03
C GLY A 860 -2.50 -22.19 20.67
N TRP A 861 -3.29 -22.03 19.61
CA TRP A 861 -2.78 -21.76 18.26
C TRP A 861 -3.09 -20.34 17.83
N LEU A 862 -2.07 -19.68 17.28
CA LEU A 862 -2.21 -18.50 16.44
C LEU A 862 -2.59 -18.94 15.02
N SER A 863 -3.54 -18.27 14.37
CA SER A 863 -3.87 -18.57 12.97
C SER A 863 -4.06 -17.28 12.17
N THR A 864 -3.45 -17.24 10.99
CA THR A 864 -3.62 -16.16 9.99
C THR A 864 -4.55 -16.57 8.84
N ALA A 865 -5.40 -17.58 9.08
CA ALA A 865 -6.40 -18.02 8.12
C ALA A 865 -7.34 -16.88 7.68
N PRO A 866 -7.94 -16.97 6.49
CA PRO A 866 -8.98 -16.03 6.07
C PRO A 866 -10.07 -15.91 7.15
N GLY A 867 -10.41 -14.66 7.50
CA GLY A 867 -11.40 -14.34 8.54
C GLY A 867 -10.87 -14.23 9.96
N THR A 868 -9.60 -14.55 10.25
CA THR A 868 -9.04 -14.41 11.60
C THR A 868 -8.34 -13.06 11.83
N THR A 869 -7.74 -12.48 10.78
CA THR A 869 -6.94 -11.25 10.86
C THR A 869 -7.72 -10.01 10.39
N LYS A 870 -8.84 -9.68 11.06
CA LYS A 870 -9.79 -8.60 10.69
C LYS A 870 -9.13 -7.31 10.19
N TYR A 871 -8.12 -6.81 10.89
CA TYR A 871 -7.46 -5.54 10.59
C TYR A 871 -6.36 -5.63 9.52
N GLY A 872 -6.04 -6.84 9.06
CA GLY A 872 -5.06 -7.10 8.01
C GLY A 872 -3.61 -6.77 8.35
N HIS A 873 -3.24 -6.82 9.64
CA HIS A 873 -1.83 -6.75 10.07
C HIS A 873 -1.02 -7.95 9.53
N TRP A 874 -1.65 -9.11 9.39
CA TRP A 874 -1.21 -10.19 8.52
C TRP A 874 -2.25 -10.45 7.42
N GLN A 875 -1.76 -10.62 6.20
CA GLN A 875 -2.55 -10.96 5.03
C GLN A 875 -2.35 -12.43 4.66
N GLN A 876 -3.04 -12.90 3.62
CA GLN A 876 -2.80 -14.21 3.04
C GLN A 876 -2.09 -14.06 1.69
N SER A 877 -1.36 -15.10 1.30
CA SER A 877 -0.61 -15.13 0.06
C SER A 877 -1.43 -15.82 -1.04
N VAL A 878 -1.42 -15.22 -2.23
CA VAL A 878 -1.95 -15.80 -3.47
C VAL A 878 -0.82 -15.86 -4.48
N GLU A 879 -0.36 -17.06 -4.81
CA GLU A 879 0.70 -17.28 -5.79
C GLU A 879 0.14 -17.87 -7.08
N PHE A 880 0.24 -17.11 -8.17
CA PHE A 880 -0.08 -17.61 -9.51
C PHE A 880 1.07 -18.49 -10.00
N VAL A 881 0.83 -19.79 -10.02
CA VAL A 881 1.80 -20.82 -10.41
C VAL A 881 1.70 -21.14 -11.90
N ALA A 882 2.79 -21.62 -12.48
CA ALA A 882 2.73 -22.22 -13.82
C ALA A 882 1.81 -23.44 -13.77
N VAL A 883 0.98 -23.62 -14.79
CA VAL A 883 -0.05 -24.67 -14.81
C VAL A 883 0.33 -25.73 -15.84
N PRO A 884 0.84 -26.90 -15.42
CA PRO A 884 1.01 -28.03 -16.32
C PRO A 884 -0.33 -28.47 -16.93
N PRO A 885 -0.36 -29.03 -18.16
CA PRO A 885 -1.59 -29.50 -18.79
C PRO A 885 -2.41 -30.46 -17.92
N ALA A 886 -1.74 -31.34 -17.17
CA ALA A 886 -2.39 -32.26 -16.24
C ALA A 886 -3.11 -31.52 -15.09
N ALA A 887 -2.48 -30.50 -14.50
CA ALA A 887 -3.09 -29.71 -13.42
C ALA A 887 -4.28 -28.89 -13.93
N ALA A 888 -4.19 -28.35 -15.15
CA ALA A 888 -5.32 -27.69 -15.81
C ALA A 888 -6.49 -28.65 -16.04
N ALA A 889 -6.21 -29.92 -16.42
CA ALA A 889 -7.23 -30.93 -16.64
C ALA A 889 -7.95 -31.32 -15.32
N VAL A 890 -7.20 -31.53 -14.24
CA VAL A 890 -7.78 -31.80 -12.91
C VAL A 890 -8.63 -30.61 -12.47
N ALA A 891 -8.11 -29.38 -12.56
CA ALA A 891 -8.87 -28.18 -12.22
C ALA A 891 -10.17 -28.05 -13.04
N ALA A 892 -10.10 -28.31 -14.35
CA ALA A 892 -11.27 -28.27 -15.23
C ALA A 892 -12.35 -29.28 -14.82
N ALA A 893 -11.95 -30.48 -14.39
CA ALA A 893 -12.87 -31.52 -13.95
C ALA A 893 -13.57 -31.15 -12.63
N VAL A 894 -12.82 -30.64 -11.65
CA VAL A 894 -13.37 -30.16 -10.37
C VAL A 894 -14.38 -29.02 -10.57
N VAL A 895 -14.06 -28.07 -11.46
CA VAL A 895 -14.93 -26.93 -11.79
C VAL A 895 -16.15 -27.37 -12.61
N GLY A 896 -15.96 -28.36 -13.50
CA GLY A 896 -17.01 -28.93 -14.33
C GLY A 896 -18.06 -29.74 -13.56
N GLY A 897 -17.84 -30.00 -12.27
CA GLY A 897 -18.74 -30.73 -11.39
C GLY A 897 -18.62 -32.25 -11.51
N GLY A 898 -17.41 -32.76 -11.77
CA GLY A 898 -17.12 -34.19 -11.70
C GLY A 898 -15.73 -34.54 -12.23
N LEU A 899 -14.95 -35.26 -11.41
CA LEU A 899 -13.83 -36.07 -11.88
C LEU A 899 -14.38 -37.22 -12.74
N PRO A 900 -13.73 -37.61 -13.86
CA PRO A 900 -14.18 -38.74 -14.64
C PRO A 900 -14.15 -40.00 -13.77
N THR A 901 -15.32 -40.46 -13.34
CA THR A 901 -15.48 -41.81 -12.78
C THR A 901 -15.32 -42.79 -13.94
N CYS A 902 -14.26 -43.59 -13.95
CA CYS A 902 -14.20 -44.73 -14.85
C CYS A 902 -15.45 -45.61 -14.59
N SER A 903 -16.31 -45.75 -15.58
CA SER A 903 -17.37 -46.76 -15.57
C SER A 903 -16.72 -48.13 -15.68
N GLU A 904 -17.03 -49.03 -14.74
CA GLU A 904 -16.52 -50.41 -14.66
C GLU A 904 -16.98 -51.35 -15.79
N ASP A 905 -17.45 -50.85 -16.94
CA ASP A 905 -18.01 -51.68 -18.01
C ASP A 905 -16.99 -52.15 -19.06
N ASP A 906 -15.70 -51.91 -18.87
CA ASP A 906 -14.66 -52.27 -19.86
C ASP A 906 -13.43 -52.94 -19.23
N LEU A 907 -13.60 -54.04 -18.48
CA LEU A 907 -12.52 -54.99 -18.21
C LEU A 907 -13.03 -56.44 -18.17
N GLY A 908 -12.68 -57.19 -19.23
CA GLY A 908 -12.59 -58.64 -19.17
C GLY A 908 -11.54 -59.06 -18.14
N SER A 909 -12.00 -59.82 -17.14
CA SER A 909 -11.26 -60.75 -16.28
C SER A 909 -9.73 -60.64 -16.21
N SER A 910 -9.20 -59.90 -15.23
CA SER A 910 -8.04 -60.35 -14.45
C SER A 910 -7.97 -59.57 -13.14
N SER A 911 -7.89 -60.30 -12.03
CA SER A 911 -7.81 -59.80 -10.66
C SER A 911 -6.56 -58.93 -10.43
N SER A 912 -6.76 -57.62 -10.32
CA SER A 912 -5.82 -56.70 -9.68
C SER A 912 -6.62 -55.67 -8.89
N SER A 913 -6.26 -55.48 -7.62
CA SER A 913 -6.82 -54.49 -6.70
C SER A 913 -7.07 -53.13 -7.36
N THR A 914 -8.34 -52.77 -7.54
CA THR A 914 -8.77 -51.46 -8.03
C THR A 914 -8.62 -50.42 -6.92
N SER A 915 -7.46 -49.77 -6.85
CA SER A 915 -7.32 -48.51 -6.16
C SER A 915 -8.12 -47.46 -6.93
N SER A 916 -9.20 -46.93 -6.34
CA SER A 916 -9.89 -45.75 -6.86
C SER A 916 -8.88 -44.61 -7.01
N SER A 917 -8.51 -44.27 -8.24
CA SER A 917 -7.55 -43.20 -8.53
C SER A 917 -8.20 -41.84 -8.25
N SER A 918 -8.19 -41.40 -7.00
CA SER A 918 -8.54 -40.02 -6.65
C SER A 918 -7.55 -39.08 -7.34
N SER A 919 -8.05 -38.14 -8.14
CA SER A 919 -7.20 -37.10 -8.72
C SER A 919 -6.61 -36.24 -7.61
N SER A 920 -5.32 -35.96 -7.66
CA SER A 920 -4.60 -35.20 -6.66
C SER A 920 -3.72 -34.15 -7.32
N PHE A 921 -3.44 -33.08 -6.59
CA PHE A 921 -2.42 -32.12 -6.95
C PHE A 921 -1.14 -32.41 -6.15
N ASN A 922 0.00 -32.39 -6.83
CA ASN A 922 1.31 -32.48 -6.20
C ASN A 922 1.83 -31.06 -5.98
N LEU A 923 1.73 -30.56 -4.74
CA LEU A 923 2.21 -29.24 -4.37
C LEU A 923 3.60 -29.36 -3.76
N CYS A 924 4.59 -28.69 -4.36
CA CYS A 924 5.92 -28.55 -3.78
C CYS A 924 6.09 -27.13 -3.23
N VAL A 925 6.42 -27.05 -1.95
CA VAL A 925 6.81 -25.82 -1.26
C VAL A 925 8.32 -25.84 -1.08
N SER A 926 9.00 -24.81 -1.60
CA SER A 926 10.41 -24.55 -1.34
C SER A 926 10.54 -23.32 -0.46
N TRP A 927 11.42 -23.36 0.53
CA TRP A 927 11.71 -22.20 1.39
C TRP A 927 13.16 -21.78 1.30
N ALA A 928 13.37 -20.49 1.49
CA ALA A 928 14.66 -19.86 1.69
C ALA A 928 14.56 -18.91 2.89
N VAL A 929 15.68 -18.25 3.21
CA VAL A 929 15.84 -17.36 4.36
C VAL A 929 14.69 -16.37 4.56
N ASP A 930 14.16 -15.79 3.48
CA ASP A 930 13.21 -14.67 3.52
C ASP A 930 11.86 -14.95 2.84
N ARG A 931 11.64 -16.18 2.33
CA ARG A 931 10.47 -16.46 1.47
C ARG A 931 10.13 -17.93 1.31
N LEU A 932 8.84 -18.17 1.17
CA LEU A 932 8.29 -19.41 0.59
C LEU A 932 8.24 -19.31 -0.94
N LYS A 933 8.03 -20.41 -1.65
CA LYS A 933 7.68 -20.45 -3.07
C LYS A 933 6.93 -21.75 -3.36
N PHE A 934 5.89 -21.66 -4.18
CA PHE A 934 5.07 -22.81 -4.53
C PHE A 934 5.27 -23.22 -5.99
N SER A 935 5.24 -24.53 -6.22
CA SER A 935 5.19 -25.10 -7.56
C SER A 935 4.18 -26.24 -7.58
N LEU A 936 3.44 -26.33 -8.68
CA LEU A 936 2.33 -27.27 -8.81
C LEU A 936 2.62 -28.24 -9.96
N THR A 937 2.51 -29.53 -9.66
CA THR A 937 2.37 -30.59 -10.65
C THR A 937 1.06 -31.35 -10.38
N ALA A 938 0.62 -32.16 -11.34
CA ALA A 938 -0.56 -33.02 -11.18
C ALA A 938 -0.15 -34.46 -11.45
#